data_AF-A0A9P6HTS8-F1
#
_entry.id   AF-A0A9P6HTS8-F1
#
_cell.length_a   1.000
_cell.length_b   1.000
_cell.length_c   1.000
_cell.angle_alpha   90.00
_cell.angle_beta   90.00
_cell.angle_gamma   90.00
#
_symmetry.space_group_name_H-M   'P 1'
#
loop_
_entity.id
_entity.type
_entity.pdbx_description
1 polymer ?
#
loop_
_entity_poly.entity_id
_entity_poly.type
_entity_poly.pdbx_seq_one_letter_code
_entity_poly.pdbx_strand_id
1 'polypeptide(L)'
;MSFTNAPVTRTIVLGLVSSSIAASLFDIKHYFYIIVDTHLWRYHQLWRLLTYQLCCTNSSEVLFASMTLYHLRVIEQMWGSRKYASFILVSALFTAVIPPVFLSIVLRPLTAGLFNYMPAGPTPIIFAILAQYHAVIPHIYRYRVAASAAPPTNDEFVGLTFSDKSYRYALAIQLALFQWPGSLLGAVVGWVVGYSWRNDLLPGVMTKWRLPGWMVGMNTKLPPSSALVDLKDPIQVHLLTETALTDSKQFRILSQEEVDSLKKQIQSLTLRVEQTRTNLAIQTKYRDAAISMARLYSQPEASKRRSLMGNNRDSMGESLREAEAERQASEKRCDDLSNELRSLEQRQIESQRSLLEHTAGILQLTHKASKKPTNQLPAQIMNGMPGSPESLYTYSNGRNSMERSGDDSFFDENGLFQDLGIEGSPSRGKPKVTPLNIPSKAPGVEDKQLREEADRLKEENAQLRAQADTLNRLQDENAQLRAQTDALSTEIDSLKSENTQRLQSVTDTERKLMTFNNSLREVIVNFNPTKNGGFREPPSAPPAEPGATLGSQFQYLEQGLLVVREEQQLQGQSSDGLKDVKAAAAASSIALTQAEGRIEDLNQKLRDVLVVVDPDYPEVPNTGLNAQFDFLRDALIVVEEEMKKTASKTAVKKQDDEQTEAVLMGLWDIIQSGFASIQKQKADRRRTRMEQGVSDDDDMSDNEAVDTDEPYSLSAFSTKVQWLYSQATSLKEQKSVLKRQIKQQRELGNKSESQKDTEIKAKQDQLDQLRAAQARADEERTLELTIKQDQLDQLRSLLEQSEAEVAEAQEKLAKAEKEAEAANVTRMANESSSTKTQNEIKERDAKIASLEATVKEAETKMASITSNAQDKDGKLSKANEEVSLLTIKLAAAEKAAVEKQQEAEAKSKEVKEKEEEIDRFNMMLVELKTELTIAQAELDGAYGSRKERATQAAAVQNNVELTQLKSEVERLKDELSSTLKELENITAETINAEREKFDVESKLDDALATKSSLEGEVASLKDQLDAEVLNSRSKMSKLQEELDAERLKVTPGAGARGAGATMLSEQFRATMREERKKFQEDLKEEQAKRRRLEEELQKFRKSQGPGRSPLSPR
;
A
#
# COMPACT_ATOMS: atom_id res chain seq x y z
N MET A 1 -9.99 -11.54 4.61
CA MET A 1 -8.73 -10.93 4.11
C MET A 1 -8.86 -10.58 2.63
N SER A 2 -9.06 -9.30 2.25
CA SER A 2 -9.30 -8.88 0.85
C SER A 2 -8.23 -7.92 0.31
N PHE A 3 -7.99 -7.90 -1.01
CA PHE A 3 -7.11 -6.94 -1.72
C PHE A 3 -7.82 -5.61 -2.04
N THR A 4 -8.71 -5.15 -1.15
CA THR A 4 -9.41 -3.86 -1.29
C THR A 4 -8.41 -2.72 -1.37
N ASN A 5 -8.58 -1.87 -2.40
CA ASN A 5 -7.75 -0.70 -2.69
C ASN A 5 -6.26 -1.01 -2.94
N ALA A 6 -5.92 -2.25 -3.33
CA ALA A 6 -4.55 -2.67 -3.67
C ALA A 6 -4.48 -3.53 -4.96
N PRO A 7 -4.95 -3.02 -6.12
CA PRO A 7 -4.96 -3.77 -7.39
C PRO A 7 -3.57 -4.16 -7.90
N VAL A 8 -2.54 -3.33 -7.71
CA VAL A 8 -1.18 -3.59 -8.23
C VAL A 8 -0.49 -4.67 -7.42
N THR A 9 -0.62 -4.65 -6.09
CA THR A 9 -0.11 -5.72 -5.23
C THR A 9 -0.82 -7.04 -5.55
N ARG A 10 -2.13 -6.99 -5.85
CA ARG A 10 -2.89 -8.17 -6.30
C ARG A 10 -2.35 -8.74 -7.62
N THR A 11 -2.12 -7.91 -8.64
CA THR A 11 -1.62 -8.40 -9.94
C THR A 11 -0.19 -8.92 -9.83
N ILE A 12 0.67 -8.31 -9.03
CA ILE A 12 2.04 -8.78 -8.80
C ILE A 12 2.05 -10.13 -8.06
N VAL A 13 1.26 -10.29 -6.98
CA VAL A 13 1.19 -11.56 -6.25
C VAL A 13 0.62 -12.68 -7.12
N LEU A 14 -0.46 -12.42 -7.88
CA LEU A 14 -1.00 -13.41 -8.81
C LEU A 14 -0.03 -13.72 -9.95
N GLY A 15 0.67 -12.71 -10.49
CA GLY A 15 1.67 -12.87 -11.55
C GLY A 15 2.89 -13.69 -11.10
N LEU A 16 3.40 -13.46 -9.88
CA LEU A 16 4.48 -14.24 -9.29
C LEU A 16 4.10 -15.72 -9.14
N VAL A 17 2.92 -15.98 -8.57
CA VAL A 17 2.43 -17.36 -8.36
C VAL A 17 2.20 -18.04 -9.71
N SER A 18 1.52 -17.38 -10.67
CA SER A 18 1.24 -17.95 -11.98
C SER A 18 2.51 -18.16 -12.81
N SER A 19 3.47 -17.22 -12.80
CA SER A 19 4.75 -17.37 -13.48
C SER A 19 5.58 -18.51 -12.89
N SER A 20 5.57 -18.69 -11.57
CA SER A 20 6.31 -19.77 -10.92
C SER A 20 5.69 -21.15 -11.15
N ILE A 21 4.35 -21.23 -11.21
CA ILE A 21 3.64 -22.44 -11.63
C ILE A 21 3.92 -22.74 -13.11
N ALA A 22 3.79 -21.76 -14.00
CA ALA A 22 4.04 -21.93 -15.43
C ALA A 22 5.49 -22.37 -15.73
N ALA A 23 6.48 -21.74 -15.09
CA ALA A 23 7.88 -22.15 -15.21
C ALA A 23 8.13 -23.58 -14.71
N SER A 24 7.31 -24.10 -13.78
CA SER A 24 7.36 -25.49 -13.33
C SER A 24 6.59 -26.46 -14.21
N LEU A 25 5.53 -26.03 -14.91
CA LEU A 25 4.77 -26.85 -15.85
C LEU A 25 5.50 -27.04 -17.18
N PHE A 26 6.20 -26.00 -17.66
CA PHE A 26 6.97 -26.04 -18.91
C PHE A 26 8.45 -26.44 -18.72
N ASP A 27 8.88 -26.72 -17.48
CA ASP A 27 10.28 -27.01 -17.08
C ASP A 27 11.32 -25.93 -17.49
N ILE A 28 10.89 -24.67 -17.54
CA ILE A 28 11.68 -23.51 -17.97
C ILE A 28 12.55 -22.95 -16.81
N LYS A 29 12.53 -23.56 -15.61
CA LYS A 29 13.22 -23.08 -14.39
C LYS A 29 14.70 -22.71 -14.60
N HIS A 30 15.39 -23.46 -15.45
CA HIS A 30 16.82 -23.28 -15.75
C HIS A 30 17.16 -22.00 -16.53
N TYR A 31 16.17 -21.31 -17.10
CA TYR A 31 16.34 -20.01 -17.75
C TYR A 31 16.33 -18.83 -16.78
N PHE A 32 15.84 -19.01 -15.56
CA PHE A 32 15.62 -17.91 -14.61
C PHE A 32 16.83 -17.65 -13.70
N TYR A 33 17.66 -18.64 -13.35
CA TYR A 33 18.86 -18.36 -12.54
C TYR A 33 19.99 -17.74 -13.39
N ILE A 34 20.88 -17.00 -12.73
CA ILE A 34 22.05 -16.38 -13.37
C ILE A 34 23.34 -16.98 -12.80
N ILE A 35 24.14 -17.59 -13.67
CA ILE A 35 25.57 -17.85 -13.45
C ILE A 35 26.33 -16.81 -14.25
N VAL A 36 27.10 -15.95 -13.58
CA VAL A 36 27.68 -14.75 -14.21
C VAL A 36 28.72 -15.11 -15.26
N ASP A 37 29.62 -16.05 -14.97
CA ASP A 37 30.67 -16.46 -15.91
C ASP A 37 30.11 -17.05 -17.21
N THR A 38 29.22 -18.03 -17.08
CA THR A 38 28.62 -18.71 -18.23
C THR A 38 27.64 -17.82 -18.99
N HIS A 39 26.68 -17.19 -18.30
CA HIS A 39 25.57 -16.50 -18.99
C HIS A 39 25.92 -15.06 -19.42
N LEU A 40 26.61 -14.27 -18.60
CA LEU A 40 26.95 -12.88 -18.96
C LEU A 40 28.24 -12.79 -19.78
N TRP A 41 29.33 -13.41 -19.33
CA TRP A 41 30.64 -13.24 -19.95
C TRP A 41 30.84 -14.12 -21.18
N ARG A 42 30.44 -15.40 -21.14
CA ARG A 42 30.67 -16.33 -22.25
C ARG A 42 29.57 -16.34 -23.33
N TYR A 43 28.30 -16.24 -22.93
CA TYR A 43 27.16 -16.34 -23.86
C TYR A 43 26.38 -15.02 -24.06
N HIS A 44 26.75 -13.94 -23.38
CA HIS A 44 26.10 -12.60 -23.49
C HIS A 44 24.56 -12.64 -23.43
N GLN A 45 23.97 -13.50 -22.60
CA GLN A 45 22.52 -13.68 -22.47
C GLN A 45 21.89 -12.57 -21.60
N LEU A 46 21.97 -11.32 -22.06
CA LEU A 46 21.53 -10.12 -21.34
C LEU A 46 20.04 -10.13 -20.99
N TRP A 47 19.20 -10.83 -21.76
CA TRP A 47 17.78 -10.97 -21.47
C TRP A 47 17.50 -11.63 -20.11
N ARG A 48 18.42 -12.46 -19.59
CA ARG A 48 18.31 -13.06 -18.25
C ARG A 48 18.29 -12.03 -17.12
N LEU A 49 18.87 -10.84 -17.35
CA LEU A 49 18.85 -9.73 -16.40
C LEU A 49 17.42 -9.25 -16.10
N LEU A 50 16.50 -9.36 -17.07
CA LEU A 50 15.10 -9.00 -16.88
C LEU A 50 14.25 -10.18 -16.39
N THR A 51 14.54 -11.40 -16.83
CA THR A 51 13.68 -12.56 -16.50
C THR A 51 13.89 -13.08 -15.09
N TYR A 52 15.09 -13.01 -14.52
CA TYR A 52 15.38 -13.67 -13.22
C TYR A 52 14.51 -13.20 -12.05
N GLN A 53 13.93 -11.99 -12.13
CA GLN A 53 13.07 -11.44 -11.08
C GLN A 53 11.61 -11.94 -11.16
N LEU A 54 11.18 -12.45 -12.31
CA LEU A 54 9.76 -12.76 -12.59
C LEU A 54 9.29 -14.08 -11.96
N CYS A 55 10.21 -14.99 -11.66
CA CYS A 55 9.93 -16.35 -11.21
C CYS A 55 10.79 -16.71 -10.00
N CYS A 56 10.21 -17.33 -8.97
CA CYS A 56 11.01 -18.00 -7.94
C CYS A 56 11.24 -19.46 -8.34
N THR A 57 12.40 -20.02 -7.99
CA THR A 57 12.71 -21.44 -8.29
C THR A 57 12.07 -22.41 -7.30
N ASN A 58 11.93 -22.01 -6.03
CA ASN A 58 11.47 -22.86 -4.94
C ASN A 58 10.02 -22.48 -4.53
N SER A 59 9.19 -23.47 -4.23
CA SER A 59 7.80 -23.26 -3.76
C SER A 59 7.73 -22.52 -2.42
N SER A 60 8.71 -22.74 -1.54
CA SER A 60 8.84 -21.98 -0.29
C SER A 60 9.08 -20.50 -0.56
N GLU A 61 10.00 -20.15 -1.46
CA GLU A 61 10.27 -18.77 -1.86
C GLU A 61 9.04 -18.07 -2.43
N VAL A 62 8.24 -18.76 -3.27
CA VAL A 62 6.95 -18.23 -3.76
C VAL A 62 6.01 -17.88 -2.59
N LEU A 63 5.89 -18.76 -1.60
CA LEU A 63 5.03 -18.56 -0.43
C LEU A 63 5.52 -17.37 0.41
N PHE A 64 6.79 -17.34 0.78
CA PHE A 64 7.35 -16.26 1.61
C PHE A 64 7.39 -14.91 0.86
N ALA A 65 7.67 -14.90 -0.44
CA ALA A 65 7.61 -13.71 -1.28
C ALA A 65 6.17 -13.15 -1.39
N SER A 66 5.19 -14.01 -1.70
CA SER A 66 3.78 -13.60 -1.82
C SER A 66 3.19 -13.14 -0.49
N MET A 67 3.51 -13.80 0.62
CA MET A 67 3.10 -13.40 1.98
C MET A 67 3.72 -12.06 2.38
N THR A 68 5.00 -11.83 2.07
CA THR A 68 5.67 -10.56 2.34
C THR A 68 5.07 -9.42 1.50
N LEU A 69 4.86 -9.63 0.20
CA LEU A 69 4.18 -8.67 -0.69
C LEU A 69 2.76 -8.35 -0.21
N TYR A 70 2.01 -9.35 0.27
CA TYR A 70 0.68 -9.14 0.84
C TYR A 70 0.70 -8.22 2.07
N HIS A 71 1.66 -8.39 2.97
CA HIS A 71 1.81 -7.50 4.13
C HIS A 71 2.30 -6.08 3.77
N LEU A 72 3.03 -5.93 2.66
CA LEU A 72 3.57 -4.64 2.18
C LEU A 72 2.55 -3.79 1.41
N ARG A 73 1.38 -4.33 1.05
CA ARG A 73 0.29 -3.63 0.33
C ARG A 73 -0.16 -2.29 0.93
N VAL A 74 0.11 -2.08 2.22
CA VAL A 74 -0.18 -0.82 2.93
C VAL A 74 0.49 0.37 2.23
N ILE A 75 1.66 0.17 1.61
CA ILE A 75 2.32 1.22 0.82
C ILE A 75 1.49 1.60 -0.40
N GLU A 76 0.88 0.64 -1.11
CA GLU A 76 0.00 0.93 -2.24
C GLU A 76 -1.22 1.76 -1.80
N GLN A 77 -1.81 1.40 -0.66
CA GLN A 77 -2.96 2.11 -0.08
C GLN A 77 -2.59 3.54 0.32
N MET A 78 -1.39 3.78 0.85
CA MET A 78 -0.90 5.10 1.25
C MET A 78 -0.41 5.97 0.07
N TRP A 79 0.10 5.37 -1.01
CA TRP A 79 0.71 6.09 -2.14
C TRP A 79 -0.18 6.19 -3.38
N GLY A 80 -1.24 5.40 -3.43
CA GLY A 80 -2.05 5.18 -4.62
C GLY A 80 -1.35 4.29 -5.65
N SER A 81 -2.13 3.41 -6.28
CA SER A 81 -1.66 2.40 -7.23
C SER A 81 -0.79 2.96 -8.36
N ARG A 82 -1.04 4.19 -8.84
CA ARG A 82 -0.25 4.80 -9.93
C ARG A 82 1.18 5.15 -9.52
N LYS A 83 1.38 5.72 -8.32
CA LYS A 83 2.74 6.03 -7.81
C LYS A 83 3.46 4.73 -7.45
N TYR A 84 2.78 3.81 -6.78
CA TYR A 84 3.31 2.52 -6.38
C TYR A 84 3.75 1.65 -7.57
N ALA A 85 2.93 1.53 -8.62
CA ALA A 85 3.31 0.79 -9.83
C ALA A 85 4.52 1.42 -10.55
N SER A 86 4.60 2.75 -10.58
CA SER A 86 5.73 3.46 -11.20
C SER A 86 7.03 3.23 -10.41
N PHE A 87 6.95 3.30 -9.08
CA PHE A 87 8.06 2.95 -8.17
C PHE A 87 8.54 1.50 -8.37
N ILE A 88 7.61 0.53 -8.46
CA ILE A 88 7.97 -0.88 -8.69
C ILE A 88 8.63 -1.08 -10.04
N LEU A 89 8.11 -0.49 -11.13
CA LEU A 89 8.70 -0.65 -12.46
C LEU A 89 10.12 -0.08 -12.52
N VAL A 90 10.33 1.14 -12.01
CA VAL A 90 11.68 1.74 -11.98
C VAL A 90 12.61 0.96 -11.05
N SER A 91 12.14 0.53 -9.89
CA SER A 91 12.93 -0.29 -8.96
C SER A 91 13.27 -1.67 -9.55
N ALA A 92 12.38 -2.28 -10.32
CA ALA A 92 12.64 -3.53 -11.04
C ALA A 92 13.74 -3.32 -12.09
N LEU A 93 13.71 -2.25 -12.89
CA LEU A 93 14.76 -1.94 -13.85
C LEU A 93 16.13 -1.71 -13.19
N PHE A 94 16.20 -0.93 -12.11
CA PHE A 94 17.46 -0.73 -11.38
C PHE A 94 17.95 -2.01 -10.72
N THR A 95 17.07 -2.75 -10.04
CA THR A 95 17.45 -4.02 -9.42
C THR A 95 17.67 -5.14 -10.44
N ALA A 96 17.27 -5.02 -11.70
CA ALA A 96 17.58 -6.01 -12.75
C ALA A 96 19.05 -5.92 -13.19
N VAL A 97 19.63 -4.71 -13.12
CA VAL A 97 20.99 -4.44 -13.58
C VAL A 97 21.99 -4.42 -12.42
N ILE A 98 21.69 -3.75 -11.31
CA ILE A 98 22.69 -3.48 -10.26
C ILE A 98 23.21 -4.77 -9.58
N PRO A 99 22.40 -5.71 -9.07
CA PRO A 99 22.89 -6.93 -8.44
C PRO A 99 23.81 -7.78 -9.34
N PRO A 100 23.46 -8.15 -10.59
CA PRO A 100 24.33 -8.99 -11.42
C PRO A 100 25.58 -8.26 -11.91
N VAL A 101 25.52 -6.93 -12.11
CA VAL A 101 26.71 -6.11 -12.41
C VAL A 101 27.63 -5.96 -11.19
N PHE A 102 27.06 -5.79 -10.00
CA PHE A 102 27.83 -5.72 -8.75
C PHE A 102 28.48 -7.07 -8.40
N LEU A 103 27.79 -8.19 -8.66
CA LEU A 103 28.36 -9.53 -8.52
C LEU A 103 29.52 -9.73 -9.52
N SER A 104 29.36 -9.29 -10.77
CA SER A 104 30.36 -9.51 -11.83
C SER A 104 31.60 -8.61 -11.72
N ILE A 105 31.43 -7.34 -11.31
CA ILE A 105 32.53 -6.35 -11.24
C ILE A 105 33.19 -6.32 -9.86
N VAL A 106 32.44 -6.47 -8.77
CA VAL A 106 32.96 -6.24 -7.41
C VAL A 106 33.19 -7.56 -6.66
N LEU A 107 32.17 -8.41 -6.50
CA LEU A 107 32.35 -9.64 -5.72
C LEU A 107 33.29 -10.63 -6.41
N ARG A 108 33.12 -10.85 -7.72
CA ARG A 108 33.91 -11.87 -8.45
C ARG A 108 35.43 -11.70 -8.32
N PRO A 109 36.05 -10.53 -8.56
CA PRO A 109 37.50 -10.37 -8.36
C PRO A 109 37.89 -10.38 -6.88
N LEU A 110 37.04 -9.88 -5.99
CA LEU A 110 37.29 -9.84 -4.55
C LEU A 110 37.29 -11.23 -3.90
N THR A 111 36.55 -12.20 -4.45
CA THR A 111 36.36 -13.55 -3.88
C THR A 111 36.92 -14.68 -4.74
N ALA A 112 37.84 -14.36 -5.66
CA ALA A 112 38.56 -15.31 -6.52
C ALA A 112 37.64 -16.32 -7.26
N GLY A 113 36.40 -15.90 -7.57
CA GLY A 113 35.41 -16.74 -8.27
C GLY A 113 34.55 -17.66 -7.42
N LEU A 114 34.65 -17.66 -6.08
CA LEU A 114 33.76 -18.47 -5.22
C LEU A 114 32.28 -18.08 -5.38
N PHE A 115 31.98 -16.80 -5.59
CA PHE A 115 30.61 -16.30 -5.76
C PHE A 115 30.33 -16.02 -7.24
N ASN A 116 29.58 -16.92 -7.87
CA ASN A 116 29.23 -16.87 -9.29
C ASN A 116 27.74 -17.17 -9.57
N TYR A 117 26.95 -17.46 -8.53
CA TYR A 117 25.53 -17.85 -8.63
C TYR A 117 24.61 -16.77 -8.04
N MET A 118 23.55 -16.44 -8.76
CA MET A 118 22.46 -15.59 -8.29
C MET A 118 21.12 -16.33 -8.44
N PRO A 119 20.32 -16.42 -7.36
CA PRO A 119 19.03 -17.07 -7.37
C PRO A 119 18.00 -16.29 -8.17
N ALA A 120 17.01 -16.99 -8.71
CA ALA A 120 15.84 -16.36 -9.34
C ALA A 120 14.78 -16.00 -8.29
N GLY A 121 14.22 -14.80 -8.40
CA GLY A 121 13.13 -14.31 -7.56
C GLY A 121 13.15 -12.78 -7.38
N PRO A 122 12.03 -12.16 -7.01
CA PRO A 122 11.92 -10.70 -6.84
C PRO A 122 12.43 -10.21 -5.47
N THR A 123 13.30 -10.95 -4.78
CA THR A 123 13.87 -10.55 -3.49
C THR A 123 14.40 -9.10 -3.51
N PRO A 124 15.12 -8.62 -4.55
CA PRO A 124 15.52 -7.21 -4.64
C PRO A 124 14.35 -6.22 -4.64
N ILE A 125 13.27 -6.52 -5.38
CA ILE A 125 12.07 -5.67 -5.43
C ILE A 125 11.38 -5.65 -4.06
N ILE A 126 11.24 -6.82 -3.41
CA ILE A 126 10.62 -6.95 -2.09
C ILE A 126 11.39 -6.12 -1.06
N PHE A 127 12.73 -6.17 -1.08
CA PHE A 127 13.56 -5.36 -0.17
C PHE A 127 13.54 -3.86 -0.48
N ALA A 128 13.37 -3.45 -1.75
CA ALA A 128 13.14 -2.05 -2.10
C ALA A 128 11.80 -1.54 -1.54
N ILE A 129 10.73 -2.34 -1.66
CA ILE A 129 9.42 -2.04 -1.05
C ILE A 129 9.54 -2.04 0.49
N LEU A 130 10.30 -2.96 1.08
CA LEU A 130 10.52 -3.06 2.52
C LEU A 130 11.27 -1.86 3.11
N ALA A 131 12.25 -1.30 2.40
CA ALA A 131 12.92 -0.06 2.78
C ALA A 131 11.92 1.11 2.84
N GLN A 132 10.99 1.19 1.88
CA GLN A 132 9.92 2.18 1.93
C GLN A 132 8.92 1.92 3.08
N TYR A 133 8.60 0.66 3.37
CA TYR A 133 7.74 0.27 4.48
C TYR A 133 8.33 0.72 5.82
N HIS A 134 9.62 0.45 6.04
CA HIS A 134 10.37 0.87 7.22
C HIS A 134 10.29 2.38 7.45
N ALA A 135 10.41 3.18 6.38
CA ALA A 135 10.52 4.62 6.46
C ALA A 135 9.17 5.38 6.40
N VAL A 136 8.06 4.74 6.04
CA VAL A 136 6.71 5.39 5.97
C VAL A 136 5.87 5.11 7.19
N ILE A 137 5.93 3.91 7.75
CA ILE A 137 5.01 3.48 8.82
C ILE A 137 5.71 3.62 10.17
N PRO A 138 5.15 4.36 11.15
CA PRO A 138 5.72 4.43 12.50
C PRO A 138 5.56 3.10 13.27
N HIS A 139 6.16 2.99 14.45
CA HIS A 139 5.96 1.81 15.33
C HIS A 139 4.74 2.04 16.21
N ILE A 140 3.70 1.22 16.04
CA ILE A 140 2.44 1.38 16.78
C ILE A 140 2.53 0.73 18.17
N TYR A 141 3.17 -0.44 18.27
CA TYR A 141 3.30 -1.17 19.53
C TYR A 141 4.72 -1.74 19.72
N ARG A 142 5.15 -1.78 20.99
CA ARG A 142 6.40 -2.40 21.46
C ARG A 142 6.05 -3.30 22.64
N TYR A 143 6.41 -4.58 22.57
CA TYR A 143 6.24 -5.54 23.66
C TYR A 143 7.60 -6.15 24.03
N ARG A 144 7.88 -6.26 25.33
CA ARG A 144 9.12 -6.87 25.82
C ARG A 144 8.86 -8.34 26.09
N VAL A 145 9.57 -9.24 25.41
CA VAL A 145 9.49 -10.67 25.70
C VAL A 145 10.49 -10.99 26.81
N ALA A 146 9.95 -11.48 27.93
CA ALA A 146 10.69 -11.93 29.09
C ALA A 146 11.34 -13.29 28.82
N ALA A 147 12.67 -13.37 28.94
CA ALA A 147 13.40 -14.65 28.90
C ALA A 147 13.54 -15.31 30.30
N SER A 148 13.02 -14.67 31.35
CA SER A 148 13.04 -15.14 32.74
C SER A 148 11.75 -14.75 33.45
N ALA A 149 11.36 -15.50 34.49
CA ALA A 149 10.27 -15.13 35.39
C ALA A 149 10.59 -13.82 36.12
N ALA A 150 9.58 -12.97 36.34
CA ALA A 150 9.76 -11.64 36.89
C ALA A 150 10.30 -11.66 38.34
N PRO A 151 11.45 -11.03 38.64
CA PRO A 151 11.89 -10.80 40.01
C PRO A 151 11.06 -9.66 40.65
N PRO A 152 10.90 -9.64 41.99
CA PRO A 152 10.01 -8.70 42.68
C PRO A 152 10.58 -7.28 42.91
N THR A 153 11.65 -6.87 42.22
CA THR A 153 12.35 -5.59 42.46
C THR A 153 12.69 -4.82 41.18
N ASN A 154 12.75 -3.49 41.29
CA ASN A 154 12.93 -2.51 40.20
C ASN A 154 14.36 -2.44 39.63
N ASP A 155 15.00 -3.57 39.32
CA ASP A 155 16.27 -3.60 38.58
C ASP A 155 16.03 -3.63 37.06
N GLU A 156 17.02 -3.20 36.26
CA GLU A 156 16.87 -3.09 34.81
C GLU A 156 16.59 -4.44 34.12
N PHE A 157 15.35 -4.58 33.65
CA PHE A 157 14.85 -5.80 33.04
C PHE A 157 15.46 -6.06 31.65
N VAL A 158 16.37 -7.03 31.56
CA VAL A 158 16.96 -7.52 30.30
C VAL A 158 15.92 -8.35 29.53
N GLY A 159 15.17 -7.69 28.65
CA GLY A 159 14.16 -8.31 27.78
C GLY A 159 14.32 -7.90 26.33
N LEU A 160 14.08 -8.84 25.41
CA LEU A 160 14.08 -8.55 23.97
C LEU A 160 12.86 -7.70 23.60
N THR A 161 13.10 -6.48 23.12
CA THR A 161 12.04 -5.56 22.68
C THR A 161 11.58 -5.92 21.27
N PHE A 162 10.45 -6.60 21.15
CA PHE A 162 9.79 -6.83 19.87
C PHE A 162 8.75 -5.73 19.58
N SER A 163 8.40 -5.57 18.30
CA SER A 163 7.42 -4.60 17.80
C SER A 163 6.54 -5.29 16.76
N ASP A 164 5.35 -4.77 16.43
CA ASP A 164 4.43 -5.43 15.48
C ASP A 164 5.09 -5.69 14.10
N LYS A 165 6.02 -4.83 13.70
CA LYS A 165 6.80 -4.98 12.46
C LYS A 165 7.77 -6.18 12.48
N SER A 166 8.12 -6.70 13.65
CA SER A 166 9.16 -7.75 13.81
C SER A 166 8.83 -9.01 13.01
N TYR A 167 7.58 -9.47 13.02
CA TYR A 167 7.12 -10.60 12.20
C TYR A 167 7.29 -10.33 10.69
N ARG A 168 7.01 -9.11 10.24
CA ARG A 168 7.13 -8.72 8.82
C ARG A 168 8.60 -8.69 8.38
N TYR A 169 9.51 -8.25 9.26
CA TYR A 169 10.94 -8.31 9.02
C TYR A 169 11.49 -9.74 9.11
N ALA A 170 10.96 -10.59 10.00
CA ALA A 170 11.36 -12.00 10.09
C ALA A 170 11.07 -12.75 8.77
N LEU A 171 9.89 -12.58 8.18
CA LEU A 171 9.55 -13.14 6.86
C LEU A 171 10.52 -12.66 5.76
N ALA A 172 10.87 -11.37 5.76
CA ALA A 172 11.82 -10.82 4.78
C ALA A 172 13.26 -11.34 5.00
N ILE A 173 13.72 -11.42 6.24
CA ILE A 173 15.04 -11.98 6.59
C ILE A 173 15.12 -13.45 6.17
N GLN A 174 14.07 -14.23 6.41
CA GLN A 174 13.98 -15.63 5.97
C GLN A 174 14.10 -15.74 4.44
N LEU A 175 13.46 -14.85 3.68
CA LEU A 175 13.59 -14.79 2.21
C LEU A 175 15.02 -14.46 1.75
N ALA A 176 15.74 -13.60 2.45
CA ALA A 176 17.15 -13.28 2.17
C ALA A 176 18.11 -14.45 2.50
N LEU A 177 17.72 -15.36 3.40
CA LEU A 177 18.55 -16.48 3.84
C LEU A 177 18.38 -17.77 3.00
N PHE A 178 17.25 -18.00 2.33
CA PHE A 178 16.97 -19.28 1.64
C PHE A 178 18.00 -19.70 0.59
N GLN A 179 18.54 -18.76 -0.18
CA GLN A 179 19.63 -19.01 -1.14
C GLN A 179 20.81 -18.07 -0.85
N TRP A 180 21.36 -18.20 0.37
CA TRP A 180 22.62 -17.56 0.73
C TRP A 180 23.76 -18.08 -0.17
N PRO A 181 24.67 -17.21 -0.67
CA PRO A 181 24.78 -15.77 -0.42
C PRO A 181 24.04 -14.89 -1.44
N GLY A 182 23.59 -15.43 -2.57
CA GLY A 182 23.05 -14.63 -3.68
C GLY A 182 21.74 -13.90 -3.36
N SER A 183 20.85 -14.49 -2.55
CA SER A 183 19.60 -13.84 -2.12
C SER A 183 19.88 -12.65 -1.20
N LEU A 184 20.85 -12.78 -0.30
CA LEU A 184 21.31 -11.69 0.58
C LEU A 184 21.89 -10.51 -0.22
N LEU A 185 22.67 -10.79 -1.27
CA LEU A 185 23.18 -9.74 -2.17
C LEU A 185 22.03 -8.97 -2.83
N GLY A 186 21.04 -9.69 -3.35
CA GLY A 186 19.83 -9.10 -3.92
C GLY A 186 19.04 -8.26 -2.92
N ALA A 187 18.91 -8.73 -1.68
CA ALA A 187 18.24 -8.03 -0.59
C ALA A 187 18.94 -6.72 -0.21
N VAL A 188 20.27 -6.73 -0.05
CA VAL A 188 21.06 -5.52 0.27
C VAL A 188 20.97 -4.49 -0.85
N VAL A 189 21.14 -4.90 -2.11
CA VAL A 189 21.01 -3.99 -3.26
C VAL A 189 19.58 -3.43 -3.36
N GLY A 190 18.57 -4.28 -3.17
CA GLY A 190 17.16 -3.86 -3.13
C GLY A 190 16.89 -2.78 -2.09
N TRP A 191 17.39 -2.98 -0.87
CA TRP A 191 17.27 -1.99 0.22
C TRP A 191 17.93 -0.65 -0.14
N VAL A 192 19.15 -0.68 -0.69
CA VAL A 192 19.87 0.53 -1.14
C VAL A 192 19.11 1.26 -2.26
N VAL A 193 18.55 0.54 -3.24
CA VAL A 193 17.71 1.14 -4.30
C VAL A 193 16.46 1.80 -3.73
N GLY A 194 15.76 1.13 -2.79
CA GLY A 194 14.60 1.69 -2.11
C GLY A 194 14.92 2.96 -1.31
N TYR A 195 16.05 3.00 -0.61
CA TYR A 195 16.51 4.20 0.10
C TYR A 195 16.94 5.32 -0.86
N SER A 196 17.59 4.97 -1.98
CA SER A 196 18.04 5.91 -3.01
C SER A 196 16.88 6.59 -3.73
N TRP A 197 15.76 5.89 -3.93
CA TRP A 197 14.52 6.47 -4.45
C TRP A 197 13.94 7.54 -3.51
N ARG A 198 14.04 7.35 -2.19
CA ARG A 198 13.50 8.28 -1.18
C ARG A 198 14.40 9.50 -0.97
N ASN A 199 15.70 9.37 -1.18
CA ASN A 199 16.67 10.46 -1.06
C ASN A 199 16.87 11.25 -2.38
N ASP A 200 16.03 11.03 -3.40
CA ASP A 200 16.14 11.62 -4.74
C ASP A 200 17.54 11.49 -5.39
N LEU A 201 18.29 10.44 -5.02
CA LEU A 201 19.60 10.12 -5.60
C LEU A 201 19.50 9.54 -7.02
N LEU A 202 18.31 9.05 -7.40
CA LEU A 202 18.02 8.59 -8.75
C LEU A 202 17.69 9.79 -9.67
N PRO A 203 18.01 9.74 -10.98
CA PRO A 203 17.73 10.84 -11.89
C PRO A 203 16.28 11.31 -11.81
N GLY A 204 16.06 12.58 -11.45
CA GLY A 204 14.73 13.12 -11.13
C GLY A 204 13.70 13.04 -12.26
N VAL A 205 14.12 12.73 -13.49
CA VAL A 205 13.23 12.38 -14.61
C VAL A 205 12.52 11.04 -14.35
N MET A 206 13.21 10.04 -13.81
CA MET A 206 12.63 8.72 -13.53
C MET A 206 11.74 8.72 -12.28
N THR A 207 12.07 9.49 -11.24
CA THR A 207 11.21 9.59 -10.03
C THR A 207 9.93 10.39 -10.29
N LYS A 208 9.96 11.34 -11.24
CA LYS A 208 8.79 12.09 -11.71
C LYS A 208 7.96 11.33 -12.76
N TRP A 209 8.54 10.37 -13.47
CA TRP A 209 7.82 9.56 -14.45
C TRP A 209 6.73 8.72 -13.78
N ARG A 210 5.53 8.71 -14.37
CA ARG A 210 4.36 7.97 -13.86
C ARG A 210 3.70 7.18 -14.97
N LEU A 211 3.42 5.90 -14.71
CA LEU A 211 2.68 5.04 -15.61
C LEU A 211 1.36 5.71 -16.09
N PRO A 212 1.06 5.66 -17.40
CA PRO A 212 -0.26 5.96 -17.95
C PRO A 212 -1.40 5.30 -17.17
N GLY A 213 -2.43 6.08 -16.82
CA GLY A 213 -3.50 5.63 -15.91
C GLY A 213 -4.26 4.39 -16.39
N TRP A 214 -4.38 4.20 -17.71
CA TRP A 214 -5.05 3.04 -18.30
C TRP A 214 -4.39 1.71 -17.91
N MET A 215 -3.05 1.65 -17.78
CA MET A 215 -2.34 0.44 -17.33
C MET A 215 -2.60 0.09 -15.86
N VAL A 216 -3.06 1.05 -15.07
CA VAL A 216 -3.40 0.88 -13.65
C VAL A 216 -4.92 0.73 -13.45
N GLY A 217 -5.69 0.61 -14.53
CA GLY A 217 -7.16 0.49 -14.50
C GLY A 217 -7.88 1.81 -14.19
N MET A 218 -7.20 2.96 -14.26
CA MET A 218 -7.86 4.27 -14.11
C MET A 218 -8.62 4.60 -15.40
N ASN A 219 -9.95 4.42 -15.37
CA ASN A 219 -10.82 4.87 -16.45
C ASN A 219 -10.79 6.41 -16.55
N THR A 220 -10.26 6.93 -17.66
CA THR A 220 -9.95 8.34 -17.89
C THR A 220 -11.16 9.25 -18.16
N LYS A 221 -12.40 8.79 -17.91
CA LYS A 221 -13.63 9.48 -18.31
C LYS A 221 -14.24 10.39 -17.25
N LEU A 222 -13.65 10.46 -16.05
CA LEU A 222 -14.05 11.38 -14.99
C LEU A 222 -12.79 12.02 -14.38
N PRO A 223 -12.79 13.32 -14.05
CA PRO A 223 -11.80 13.85 -13.13
C PRO A 223 -11.92 13.06 -11.81
N PRO A 224 -10.80 12.68 -11.16
CA PRO A 224 -10.88 11.99 -9.88
C PRO A 224 -11.59 12.91 -8.88
N SER A 225 -12.54 12.36 -8.12
CA SER A 225 -12.99 13.00 -6.89
C SER A 225 -11.75 13.30 -6.03
N SER A 226 -11.74 14.46 -5.39
CA SER A 226 -10.65 14.82 -4.47
C SER A 226 -10.39 13.68 -3.49
N ALA A 227 -9.12 13.31 -3.29
CA ALA A 227 -8.72 12.15 -2.50
C ALA A 227 -9.16 12.17 -1.01
N LEU A 228 -9.77 13.28 -0.59
CA LEU A 228 -10.36 13.52 0.73
C LEU A 228 -11.87 13.19 0.83
N VAL A 229 -12.50 12.76 -0.28
CA VAL A 229 -13.93 12.40 -0.33
C VAL A 229 -14.07 10.90 -0.58
N ASP A 230 -14.39 10.15 0.47
CA ASP A 230 -14.81 8.76 0.37
C ASP A 230 -16.33 8.70 0.19
N LEU A 231 -16.76 8.55 -1.07
CA LEU A 231 -18.18 8.35 -1.44
C LEU A 231 -18.78 7.04 -0.90
N LYS A 232 -18.05 6.29 -0.08
CA LYS A 232 -18.49 5.10 0.62
C LYS A 232 -18.84 5.36 2.09
N ASP A 233 -18.42 6.47 2.67
CA ASP A 233 -18.87 6.90 4.00
C ASP A 233 -20.28 7.51 3.88
N PRO A 234 -21.32 6.89 4.50
CA PRO A 234 -22.67 7.43 4.44
C PRO A 234 -22.78 8.81 5.09
N ILE A 235 -21.96 9.15 6.08
CA ILE A 235 -22.00 10.43 6.79
C ILE A 235 -21.45 11.53 5.89
N GLN A 236 -20.25 11.32 5.32
CA GLN A 236 -19.66 12.27 4.37
C GLN A 236 -20.56 12.48 3.14
N VAL A 237 -21.14 11.40 2.58
CA VAL A 237 -22.10 11.52 1.47
C VAL A 237 -23.33 12.32 1.91
N HIS A 238 -23.90 12.07 3.09
CA HIS A 238 -25.06 12.81 3.57
C HIS A 238 -24.77 14.31 3.72
N LEU A 239 -23.68 14.67 4.41
CA LEU A 239 -23.26 16.06 4.61
C LEU A 239 -23.02 16.80 3.28
N LEU A 240 -22.35 16.14 2.32
CA LEU A 240 -22.14 16.71 0.99
C LEU A 240 -23.46 16.87 0.22
N THR A 241 -24.41 15.92 0.36
CA THR A 241 -25.74 16.08 -0.24
C THR A 241 -26.55 17.20 0.42
N GLU A 242 -26.49 17.36 1.74
CA GLU A 242 -27.20 18.45 2.44
C GLU A 242 -26.63 19.83 2.08
N THR A 243 -25.30 19.94 2.00
CA THR A 243 -24.60 21.14 1.55
C THR A 243 -25.02 21.49 0.11
N ALA A 244 -24.91 20.54 -0.81
CA ALA A 244 -25.33 20.74 -2.21
C ALA A 244 -26.84 21.06 -2.34
N LEU A 245 -27.71 20.45 -1.52
CA LEU A 245 -29.14 20.75 -1.42
C LEU A 245 -29.44 22.09 -0.73
N THR A 246 -28.46 22.72 -0.07
CA THR A 246 -28.59 24.05 0.51
C THR A 246 -28.09 25.12 -0.44
N ASP A 247 -26.93 24.93 -1.05
CA ASP A 247 -26.38 25.83 -2.07
C ASP A 247 -27.34 25.95 -3.28
N SER A 248 -27.93 24.84 -3.72
CA SER A 248 -28.89 24.83 -4.83
C SER A 248 -30.20 25.57 -4.58
N LYS A 249 -30.54 25.94 -3.32
CA LYS A 249 -31.77 26.71 -2.99
C LYS A 249 -31.86 28.04 -3.72
N GLN A 250 -30.72 28.63 -4.08
CA GLN A 250 -30.63 29.97 -4.66
C GLN A 250 -30.46 29.96 -6.19
N PHE A 251 -30.35 28.79 -6.81
CA PHE A 251 -30.10 28.69 -8.25
C PHE A 251 -31.33 29.02 -9.10
N ARG A 252 -31.13 29.85 -10.13
CA ARG A 252 -32.19 30.28 -11.03
C ARG A 252 -32.63 29.13 -11.94
N ILE A 253 -33.91 28.80 -11.90
CA ILE A 253 -34.54 27.88 -12.84
C ILE A 253 -34.90 28.66 -14.11
N LEU A 254 -34.34 28.20 -15.22
CA LEU A 254 -34.57 28.71 -16.58
C LEU A 254 -35.78 28.03 -17.23
N SER A 255 -36.40 28.69 -18.20
CA SER A 255 -37.44 28.11 -19.06
C SER A 255 -36.85 27.15 -20.11
N GLN A 256 -37.67 26.26 -20.66
CA GLN A 256 -37.22 25.31 -21.70
C GLN A 256 -36.65 26.01 -22.94
N GLU A 257 -37.22 27.15 -23.35
CA GLU A 257 -36.75 27.96 -24.48
C GLU A 257 -35.38 28.59 -24.19
N GLU A 258 -35.19 29.17 -23.00
CA GLU A 258 -33.89 29.69 -22.55
C GLU A 258 -32.84 28.58 -22.51
N VAL A 259 -33.18 27.40 -21.95
CA VAL A 259 -32.28 26.24 -21.86
C VAL A 259 -31.84 25.75 -23.24
N ASP A 260 -32.75 25.65 -24.22
CA ASP A 260 -32.38 25.21 -25.57
C ASP A 260 -31.65 26.30 -26.37
N SER A 261 -31.88 27.58 -26.06
CA SER A 261 -31.05 28.68 -26.58
C SER A 261 -29.63 28.64 -26.03
N LEU A 262 -29.46 28.40 -24.73
CA LEU A 262 -28.16 28.27 -24.05
C LEU A 262 -27.38 27.05 -24.55
N LYS A 263 -28.04 25.90 -24.78
CA LYS A 263 -27.38 24.74 -25.39
C LYS A 263 -26.81 25.05 -26.78
N LYS A 264 -27.58 25.76 -27.63
CA LYS A 264 -27.11 26.23 -28.95
C LYS A 264 -25.96 27.24 -28.83
N GLN A 265 -26.03 28.12 -27.84
CA GLN A 265 -24.96 29.07 -27.52
C GLN A 265 -23.68 28.36 -27.04
N ILE A 266 -23.78 27.36 -26.17
CA ILE A 266 -22.64 26.54 -25.72
C ILE A 266 -22.01 25.80 -26.89
N GLN A 267 -22.80 25.20 -27.78
CA GLN A 267 -22.28 24.51 -28.98
C GLN A 267 -21.52 25.47 -29.91
N SER A 268 -22.09 26.64 -30.22
CA SER A 268 -21.45 27.63 -31.09
C SER A 268 -20.22 28.29 -30.46
N LEU A 269 -20.24 28.58 -29.15
CA LEU A 269 -19.08 29.05 -28.41
C LEU A 269 -17.97 27.99 -28.38
N THR A 270 -18.30 26.71 -28.15
CA THR A 270 -17.32 25.61 -28.14
C THR A 270 -16.60 25.49 -29.48
N LEU A 271 -17.33 25.55 -30.60
CA LEU A 271 -16.75 25.54 -31.94
C LEU A 271 -15.80 26.73 -32.16
N ARG A 272 -16.19 27.92 -31.71
CA ARG A 272 -15.37 29.15 -31.83
C ARG A 272 -14.14 29.14 -30.92
N VAL A 273 -14.23 28.53 -29.73
CA VAL A 273 -13.09 28.31 -28.81
C VAL A 273 -12.06 27.38 -29.45
N GLU A 274 -12.49 26.25 -30.04
CA GLU A 274 -11.57 25.34 -30.76
C GLU A 274 -10.96 26.00 -32.00
N GLN A 275 -11.73 26.80 -32.75
CA GLN A 275 -11.22 27.55 -33.90
C GLN A 275 -10.20 28.64 -33.49
N THR A 276 -10.47 29.39 -32.42
CA THR A 276 -9.53 30.42 -31.92
C THR A 276 -8.28 29.79 -31.29
N ARG A 277 -8.41 28.67 -30.56
CA ARG A 277 -7.28 27.89 -30.04
C ARG A 277 -6.38 27.35 -31.14
N THR A 278 -6.95 26.80 -32.22
CA THR A 278 -6.16 26.32 -33.37
C THR A 278 -5.48 27.46 -34.13
N ASN A 279 -6.17 28.59 -34.34
CA ASN A 279 -5.57 29.80 -34.89
C ASN A 279 -4.42 30.34 -34.01
N LEU A 280 -4.58 30.37 -32.69
CA LEU A 280 -3.54 30.78 -31.74
C LEU A 280 -2.32 29.84 -31.81
N ALA A 281 -2.54 28.52 -31.87
CA ALA A 281 -1.46 27.55 -32.02
C ALA A 281 -0.68 27.72 -33.34
N ILE A 282 -1.35 28.14 -34.42
CA ILE A 282 -0.71 28.49 -35.69
C ILE A 282 0.06 29.81 -35.57
N GLN A 283 -0.53 30.87 -35.02
CA GLN A 283 0.14 32.17 -34.85
C GLN A 283 1.32 32.10 -33.88
N THR A 284 1.26 31.26 -32.84
CA THR A 284 2.39 31.03 -31.93
C THR A 284 3.61 30.48 -32.67
N LYS A 285 3.41 29.57 -33.63
CA LYS A 285 4.51 29.08 -34.50
C LYS A 285 5.07 30.17 -35.41
N TYR A 286 4.21 31.05 -35.97
CA TYR A 286 4.67 32.20 -36.74
C TYR A 286 5.48 33.18 -35.88
N ARG A 287 5.06 33.42 -34.63
CA ARG A 287 5.78 34.23 -33.66
C ARG A 287 7.13 33.62 -33.30
N ASP A 288 7.20 32.30 -33.06
CA ASP A 288 8.45 31.60 -32.77
C ASP A 288 9.41 31.64 -33.97
N ALA A 289 8.89 31.52 -35.20
CA ALA A 289 9.66 31.70 -36.43
C ALA A 289 10.17 33.15 -36.56
N ALA A 290 9.32 34.16 -36.35
CA ALA A 290 9.72 35.57 -36.38
C ALA A 290 10.76 35.92 -35.29
N ILE A 291 10.64 35.35 -34.09
CA ILE A 291 11.66 35.44 -33.04
C ILE A 291 12.98 34.83 -33.52
N SER A 292 12.95 33.66 -34.18
CA SER A 292 14.18 33.05 -34.70
C SER A 292 14.83 33.86 -35.82
N MET A 293 14.04 34.45 -36.73
CA MET A 293 14.53 35.34 -37.79
C MET A 293 15.15 36.62 -37.20
N ALA A 294 14.45 37.31 -36.29
CA ALA A 294 15.00 38.46 -35.58
C ALA A 294 16.28 38.12 -34.78
N ARG A 295 16.41 36.88 -34.28
CA ARG A 295 17.61 36.40 -33.58
C ARG A 295 18.80 36.12 -34.50
N LEU A 296 18.55 35.80 -35.76
CA LEU A 296 19.60 35.67 -36.80
C LEU A 296 20.15 37.05 -37.18
N TYR A 297 19.29 38.05 -37.33
CA TYR A 297 19.72 39.43 -37.64
C TYR A 297 20.35 40.18 -36.45
N SER A 298 20.08 39.77 -35.21
CA SER A 298 20.60 40.44 -33.98
C SER A 298 21.85 39.79 -33.37
N GLN A 299 22.50 38.80 -34.01
CA GLN A 299 23.76 38.25 -33.49
C GLN A 299 24.90 39.30 -33.51
N PRO A 300 25.54 39.61 -32.37
CA PRO A 300 26.71 40.47 -32.34
C PRO A 300 27.96 39.75 -32.85
N GLU A 301 28.91 40.52 -33.41
CA GLU A 301 30.10 40.06 -34.15
C GLU A 301 30.77 38.77 -33.65
N ALA A 302 30.52 37.65 -34.35
CA ALA A 302 31.24 36.38 -34.15
C ALA A 302 31.76 35.74 -35.45
N SER A 303 31.97 36.51 -36.52
CA SER A 303 32.71 36.03 -37.70
C SER A 303 33.35 37.16 -38.51
N LYS A 304 34.61 37.47 -38.20
CA LYS A 304 35.40 38.51 -38.90
C LYS A 304 35.98 38.00 -40.22
N ARG A 305 35.11 37.58 -41.16
CA ARG A 305 35.52 37.36 -42.56
C ARG A 305 35.57 38.70 -43.29
N ARG A 306 36.76 39.08 -43.77
CA ARG A 306 36.96 40.24 -44.65
C ARG A 306 36.25 39.99 -45.99
N SER A 307 35.07 40.57 -46.18
CA SER A 307 34.52 40.82 -47.51
C SER A 307 35.13 42.11 -48.07
N LEU A 308 35.48 42.10 -49.35
CA LEU A 308 36.27 43.15 -50.02
C LEU A 308 35.42 44.11 -50.85
N MET A 309 34.14 44.25 -50.48
CA MET A 309 33.16 45.11 -51.18
C MET A 309 32.46 46.03 -50.17
N GLY A 310 32.70 47.33 -50.29
CA GLY A 310 32.14 48.35 -49.39
C GLY A 310 30.72 48.78 -49.77
N ASN A 311 30.12 49.58 -48.88
CA ASN A 311 28.85 50.30 -49.04
C ASN A 311 27.56 49.47 -49.05
N ASN A 312 27.21 48.82 -47.92
CA ASN A 312 25.79 48.55 -47.61
C ASN A 312 25.47 48.37 -46.11
N ARG A 313 25.95 49.30 -45.26
CA ARG A 313 25.77 49.19 -43.80
C ARG A 313 24.34 49.52 -43.33
N ASP A 314 23.60 50.34 -44.08
CA ASP A 314 22.21 50.68 -43.78
C ASP A 314 21.23 49.53 -44.09
N SER A 315 21.48 48.77 -45.16
CA SER A 315 20.62 47.65 -45.60
C SER A 315 20.49 46.52 -44.54
N MET A 316 21.53 46.28 -43.73
CA MET A 316 21.48 45.32 -42.62
C MET A 316 20.65 45.85 -41.44
N GLY A 317 20.67 47.16 -41.20
CA GLY A 317 19.85 47.80 -40.16
C GLY A 317 18.37 47.88 -40.55
N GLU A 318 18.08 48.08 -41.83
CA GLU A 318 16.73 48.11 -42.39
C GLU A 318 16.07 46.71 -42.30
N SER A 319 16.78 45.65 -42.71
CA SER A 319 16.29 44.26 -42.60
C SER A 319 16.17 43.74 -41.16
N LEU A 320 17.04 44.17 -40.23
CA LEU A 320 16.83 43.94 -38.80
C LEU A 320 15.54 44.61 -38.30
N ARG A 321 15.31 45.87 -38.69
CA ARG A 321 14.13 46.65 -38.26
C ARG A 321 12.83 46.11 -38.85
N GLU A 322 12.87 45.57 -40.08
CA GLU A 322 11.76 44.86 -40.70
C GLU A 322 11.44 43.55 -39.96
N ALA A 323 12.45 42.72 -39.66
CA ALA A 323 12.28 41.49 -38.88
C ALA A 323 11.78 41.75 -37.44
N GLU A 324 12.21 42.84 -36.80
CA GLU A 324 11.67 43.26 -35.49
C GLU A 324 10.21 43.75 -35.59
N ALA A 325 9.84 44.44 -36.67
CA ALA A 325 8.46 44.87 -36.91
C ALA A 325 7.53 43.67 -37.18
N GLU A 326 7.97 42.68 -37.98
CA GLU A 326 7.25 41.42 -38.20
C GLU A 326 7.06 40.64 -36.89
N ARG A 327 8.12 40.55 -36.06
CA ARG A 327 8.02 39.95 -34.73
C ARG A 327 6.95 40.66 -33.89
N GLN A 328 7.00 41.98 -33.75
CA GLN A 328 6.02 42.73 -32.96
C GLN A 328 4.58 42.59 -33.51
N ALA A 329 4.42 42.50 -34.83
CA ALA A 329 3.12 42.25 -35.45
C ALA A 329 2.59 40.83 -35.15
N SER A 330 3.47 39.82 -35.15
CA SER A 330 3.10 38.44 -34.78
C SER A 330 2.76 38.30 -33.28
N GLU A 331 3.48 39.02 -32.42
CA GLU A 331 3.29 39.04 -30.97
C GLU A 331 1.93 39.66 -30.62
N LYS A 332 1.60 40.84 -31.17
CA LYS A 332 0.27 41.45 -31.03
C LYS A 332 -0.88 40.55 -31.50
N ARG A 333 -0.72 39.87 -32.64
CA ARG A 333 -1.73 38.91 -33.14
C ARG A 333 -1.93 37.71 -32.21
N CYS A 334 -0.87 37.25 -31.52
CA CYS A 334 -0.99 36.20 -30.51
C CYS A 334 -1.73 36.71 -29.26
N ASP A 335 -1.42 37.93 -28.80
CA ASP A 335 -2.08 38.55 -27.65
C ASP A 335 -3.57 38.82 -27.92
N ASP A 336 -3.91 39.35 -29.09
CA ASP A 336 -5.30 39.59 -29.53
C ASP A 336 -6.11 38.28 -29.56
N LEU A 337 -5.55 37.20 -30.15
CA LEU A 337 -6.18 35.88 -30.16
C LEU A 337 -6.27 35.26 -28.75
N SER A 338 -5.28 35.49 -27.88
CA SER A 338 -5.32 35.02 -26.50
C SER A 338 -6.39 35.75 -25.67
N ASN A 339 -6.63 37.03 -25.95
CA ASN A 339 -7.66 37.82 -25.31
C ASN A 339 -9.07 37.45 -25.85
N GLU A 340 -9.22 37.22 -27.16
CA GLU A 340 -10.47 36.66 -27.71
C GLU A 340 -10.77 35.30 -27.09
N LEU A 341 -9.80 34.37 -27.08
CA LEU A 341 -9.94 33.04 -26.50
C LEU A 341 -10.39 33.11 -25.03
N ARG A 342 -9.71 33.91 -24.19
CA ARG A 342 -10.10 34.10 -22.78
C ARG A 342 -11.53 34.62 -22.64
N SER A 343 -11.95 35.56 -23.49
CA SER A 343 -13.31 36.12 -23.46
C SER A 343 -14.38 35.10 -23.91
N LEU A 344 -14.05 34.22 -24.86
CA LEU A 344 -14.92 33.16 -25.34
C LEU A 344 -15.04 32.02 -24.32
N GLU A 345 -13.91 31.59 -23.73
CA GLU A 345 -13.87 30.60 -22.66
C GLU A 345 -14.65 31.10 -21.43
N GLN A 346 -14.52 32.37 -21.02
CA GLN A 346 -15.30 32.95 -19.93
C GLN A 346 -16.81 32.94 -20.22
N ARG A 347 -17.24 33.28 -21.44
CA ARG A 347 -18.66 33.21 -21.86
C ARG A 347 -19.19 31.78 -21.92
N GLN A 348 -18.36 30.83 -22.33
CA GLN A 348 -18.68 29.41 -22.36
C GLN A 348 -18.89 28.87 -20.95
N ILE A 349 -17.99 29.21 -20.01
CA ILE A 349 -18.10 28.86 -18.59
C ILE A 349 -19.38 29.46 -17.99
N GLU A 350 -19.70 30.73 -18.25
CA GLU A 350 -20.92 31.37 -17.74
C GLU A 350 -22.19 30.69 -18.26
N SER A 351 -22.26 30.38 -19.56
CA SER A 351 -23.42 29.67 -20.13
C SER A 351 -23.54 28.23 -19.61
N GLN A 352 -22.42 27.53 -19.40
CA GLN A 352 -22.41 26.20 -18.79
C GLN A 352 -22.83 26.26 -17.31
N ARG A 353 -22.37 27.27 -16.57
CA ARG A 353 -22.74 27.52 -15.18
C ARG A 353 -24.26 27.72 -15.05
N SER A 354 -24.86 28.62 -15.83
CA SER A 354 -26.32 28.84 -15.80
C SER A 354 -27.12 27.57 -16.13
N LEU A 355 -26.62 26.73 -17.05
CA LEU A 355 -27.26 25.45 -17.37
C LEU A 355 -27.16 24.45 -16.20
N LEU A 356 -26.01 24.38 -15.53
CA LEU A 356 -25.78 23.52 -14.36
C LEU A 356 -26.55 23.99 -13.13
N GLU A 357 -26.63 25.30 -12.88
CA GLU A 357 -27.44 25.91 -11.82
C GLU A 357 -28.93 25.53 -11.99
N HIS A 358 -29.48 25.70 -13.19
CA HIS A 358 -30.84 25.24 -13.53
C HIS A 358 -31.01 23.72 -13.31
N THR A 359 -30.05 22.88 -13.74
CA THR A 359 -30.13 21.43 -13.55
C THR A 359 -30.08 21.04 -12.07
N ALA A 360 -29.23 21.69 -11.27
CA ALA A 360 -29.13 21.45 -9.83
C ALA A 360 -30.40 21.90 -9.10
N GLY A 361 -30.98 23.07 -9.45
CA GLY A 361 -32.26 23.54 -8.91
C GLY A 361 -33.43 22.57 -9.18
N ILE A 362 -33.52 22.01 -10.40
CA ILE A 362 -34.54 20.98 -10.71
C ILE A 362 -34.30 19.69 -9.92
N LEU A 363 -33.05 19.23 -9.80
CA LEU A 363 -32.71 18.02 -9.03
C LEU A 363 -33.05 18.19 -7.54
N GLN A 364 -32.86 19.38 -6.99
CA GLN A 364 -33.25 19.72 -5.62
C GLN A 364 -34.78 19.71 -5.42
N LEU A 365 -35.54 20.32 -6.33
CA LEU A 365 -37.01 20.32 -6.27
C LEU A 365 -37.58 18.89 -6.35
N THR A 366 -37.02 18.05 -7.23
CA THR A 366 -37.46 16.65 -7.39
C THR A 366 -37.06 15.77 -6.20
N HIS A 367 -35.91 16.03 -5.55
CA HIS A 367 -35.56 15.36 -4.29
C HIS A 367 -36.55 15.69 -3.16
N LYS A 368 -37.02 16.93 -3.06
CA LYS A 368 -37.99 17.36 -2.02
C LYS A 368 -39.42 16.86 -2.31
N ALA A 369 -39.81 16.79 -3.58
CA ALA A 369 -41.15 16.36 -4.00
C ALA A 369 -41.49 14.90 -3.67
N SER A 370 -40.49 14.04 -3.42
CA SER A 370 -40.69 12.64 -3.03
C SER A 370 -41.24 12.45 -1.60
N LYS A 371 -41.34 13.53 -0.78
CA LYS A 371 -42.00 13.50 0.54
C LYS A 371 -43.34 14.22 0.48
N LYS A 372 -44.43 13.48 0.23
CA LYS A 372 -45.81 13.95 0.44
C LYS A 372 -46.45 13.10 1.56
N PRO A 373 -47.07 13.71 2.60
CA PRO A 373 -47.49 12.97 3.79
C PRO A 373 -48.84 12.27 3.57
N THR A 374 -48.92 11.00 3.93
CA THR A 374 -50.17 10.25 4.02
C THR A 374 -50.74 10.38 5.43
N ASN A 375 -51.99 10.85 5.54
CA ASN A 375 -52.73 10.98 6.80
C ASN A 375 -52.82 9.67 7.58
N GLN A 376 -52.67 9.73 8.91
CA GLN A 376 -53.36 8.83 9.85
C GLN A 376 -53.57 9.51 11.21
N LEU A 377 -54.79 9.37 11.74
CA LEU A 377 -55.23 9.73 13.10
C LEU A 377 -55.20 8.45 13.98
N PRO A 378 -55.66 8.45 15.25
CA PRO A 378 -54.85 8.83 16.41
C PRO A 378 -54.76 7.71 17.47
N ALA A 379 -53.64 7.60 18.19
CA ALA A 379 -53.53 6.70 19.35
C ALA A 379 -52.68 7.32 20.47
N GLN A 380 -53.05 7.04 21.72
CA GLN A 380 -52.63 7.81 22.89
C GLN A 380 -51.23 7.48 23.42
N ILE A 381 -50.64 8.50 24.04
CA ILE A 381 -49.35 8.49 24.72
C ILE A 381 -49.48 7.85 26.11
N MET A 382 -48.54 6.97 26.49
CA MET A 382 -48.16 6.85 27.90
C MET A 382 -46.69 6.42 28.07
N ASN A 383 -45.99 7.16 28.93
CA ASN A 383 -44.67 6.89 29.55
C ASN A 383 -43.41 6.95 28.67
N GLY A 384 -42.87 8.17 28.64
CA GLY A 384 -41.63 8.59 27.99
C GLY A 384 -40.32 7.86 28.34
N MET A 385 -39.47 7.77 27.32
CA MET A 385 -38.08 8.26 27.36
C MET A 385 -37.67 8.67 25.93
N PRO A 386 -36.98 9.80 25.70
CA PRO A 386 -36.62 10.24 24.35
C PRO A 386 -35.35 9.54 23.84
N GLY A 387 -35.52 8.56 22.94
CA GLY A 387 -34.43 7.95 22.18
C GLY A 387 -34.12 8.72 20.90
N SER A 388 -32.84 8.75 20.50
CA SER A 388 -32.28 9.46 19.34
C SER A 388 -32.91 9.06 17.99
N PRO A 389 -33.14 10.01 17.05
CA PRO A 389 -33.89 9.77 15.82
C PRO A 389 -33.03 9.22 14.64
N GLU A 390 -32.23 8.17 14.86
CA GLU A 390 -31.25 7.68 13.87
C GLU A 390 -31.53 6.28 13.28
N SER A 391 -32.69 5.65 13.55
CA SER A 391 -32.93 4.25 13.15
C SER A 391 -34.30 3.98 12.51
N LEU A 392 -34.71 4.78 11.52
CA LEU A 392 -35.91 4.51 10.69
C LEU A 392 -35.79 4.80 9.18
N TYR A 393 -34.64 5.30 8.68
CA TYR A 393 -34.51 5.71 7.26
C TYR A 393 -33.28 5.15 6.52
N THR A 394 -33.00 3.86 6.66
CA THR A 394 -32.05 3.16 5.77
C THR A 394 -32.55 1.77 5.35
N TYR A 395 -33.63 1.73 4.55
CA TYR A 395 -33.80 0.64 3.58
C TYR A 395 -34.11 1.19 2.19
N SER A 396 -33.11 1.01 1.31
CA SER A 396 -33.20 0.84 -0.14
C SER A 396 -34.47 1.32 -0.86
N ASN A 397 -34.31 2.29 -1.76
CA ASN A 397 -34.78 2.02 -3.12
C ASN A 397 -33.94 2.71 -4.20
N GLY A 398 -33.44 1.91 -5.13
CA GLY A 398 -32.80 2.41 -6.34
C GLY A 398 -33.85 2.74 -7.39
N ARG A 399 -33.70 3.90 -8.03
CA ARG A 399 -34.30 4.33 -9.31
C ARG A 399 -35.11 3.25 -10.06
N ASN A 400 -36.40 3.54 -10.24
CA ASN A 400 -37.05 3.40 -11.54
C ASN A 400 -37.91 4.64 -11.80
N SER A 401 -37.73 5.25 -12.97
CA SER A 401 -38.58 6.32 -13.47
C SER A 401 -38.47 6.34 -15.00
N MET A 402 -39.45 5.72 -15.65
CA MET A 402 -39.85 6.01 -17.02
C MET A 402 -41.22 5.37 -17.25
N GLU A 403 -42.28 5.99 -16.74
CA GLU A 403 -43.62 5.79 -17.31
C GLU A 403 -44.21 7.16 -17.62
N ARG A 404 -44.79 7.25 -18.82
CA ARG A 404 -45.22 8.49 -19.46
C ARG A 404 -46.73 8.52 -19.41
N SER A 405 -47.30 9.65 -18.99
CA SER A 405 -48.75 9.79 -18.80
C SER A 405 -49.56 9.35 -20.03
N GLY A 406 -50.50 8.45 -19.79
CA GLY A 406 -51.61 8.11 -20.68
C GLY A 406 -52.90 8.22 -19.89
N ASP A 407 -53.87 8.92 -20.45
CA ASP A 407 -55.17 9.23 -19.84
C ASP A 407 -56.06 7.97 -19.78
N ASP A 408 -56.93 7.94 -18.76
CA ASP A 408 -58.23 7.23 -18.68
C ASP A 408 -58.53 6.76 -17.24
N SER A 409 -59.47 7.45 -16.59
CA SER A 409 -60.24 6.91 -15.47
C SER A 409 -61.69 7.32 -15.68
N PHE A 410 -62.44 6.40 -16.30
CA PHE A 410 -63.83 6.57 -16.65
C PHE A 410 -64.73 5.92 -15.57
N PHE A 411 -65.85 6.60 -15.28
CA PHE A 411 -67.01 6.13 -14.51
C PHE A 411 -66.96 6.09 -12.98
N ASP A 412 -68.00 6.70 -12.40
CA ASP A 412 -68.45 6.60 -11.02
C ASP A 412 -68.93 5.17 -10.68
N GLU A 413 -68.92 4.80 -9.39
CA GLU A 413 -70.20 4.47 -8.72
C GLU A 413 -70.17 4.58 -7.19
N ASN A 414 -71.05 5.44 -6.68
CA ASN A 414 -71.89 5.32 -5.48
C ASN A 414 -71.38 4.65 -4.19
N GLY A 415 -71.33 5.46 -3.11
CA GLY A 415 -71.26 5.01 -1.72
C GLY A 415 -72.09 5.87 -0.76
N LEU A 416 -73.43 5.84 -0.92
CA LEU A 416 -74.54 6.18 0.01
C LEU A 416 -74.42 7.31 1.09
N PHE A 417 -75.56 7.99 1.30
CA PHE A 417 -75.92 8.95 2.37
C PHE A 417 -75.25 10.35 2.35
N GLN A 418 -76.00 11.36 1.89
CA GLN A 418 -76.92 12.09 2.78
C GLN A 418 -78.06 12.75 1.98
N ASP A 419 -79.26 12.75 2.54
CA ASP A 419 -80.53 13.14 1.89
C ASP A 419 -80.87 14.63 2.07
N LEU A 420 -81.70 15.19 1.16
CA LEU A 420 -82.35 16.52 1.19
C LEU A 420 -81.42 17.77 1.26
N GLY A 421 -81.54 18.82 0.45
CA GLY A 421 -82.50 19.18 -0.60
C GLY A 421 -82.63 20.71 -0.73
N ILE A 422 -83.25 21.19 -1.82
CA ILE A 422 -83.88 22.53 -1.96
C ILE A 422 -82.98 23.76 -2.30
N GLU A 423 -83.06 24.14 -3.59
CA GLU A 423 -83.16 25.49 -4.19
C GLU A 423 -82.00 26.54 -4.15
N GLY A 424 -81.83 27.26 -5.28
CA GLY A 424 -80.95 28.46 -5.33
C GLY A 424 -80.36 28.90 -6.70
N SER A 425 -81.10 28.85 -7.81
CA SER A 425 -80.67 29.34 -9.15
C SER A 425 -80.71 30.90 -9.28
N PRO A 426 -80.38 31.58 -10.42
CA PRO A 426 -79.72 31.15 -11.67
C PRO A 426 -78.70 32.16 -12.35
N SER A 427 -78.16 31.73 -13.50
CA SER A 427 -77.68 32.51 -14.68
C SER A 427 -76.19 32.94 -14.70
N ARG A 428 -75.45 32.97 -15.83
CA ARG A 428 -75.78 32.98 -17.30
C ARG A 428 -74.50 32.70 -18.13
N GLY A 429 -74.43 32.02 -19.29
CA GLY A 429 -75.38 31.22 -20.09
C GLY A 429 -75.21 31.37 -21.62
N LYS A 430 -74.56 30.43 -22.35
CA LYS A 430 -74.44 30.37 -23.85
C LYS A 430 -74.40 28.91 -24.41
N PRO A 431 -74.71 28.66 -25.71
CA PRO A 431 -75.53 27.50 -26.09
C PRO A 431 -74.89 26.44 -27.04
N LYS A 432 -75.59 25.29 -27.16
CA LYS A 432 -75.38 24.18 -28.12
C LYS A 432 -75.79 24.52 -29.56
N VAL A 433 -75.10 23.90 -30.53
CA VAL A 433 -75.66 23.41 -31.83
C VAL A 433 -75.06 22.03 -32.12
N THR A 434 -75.80 21.17 -32.83
CA THR A 434 -75.55 19.73 -33.07
C THR A 434 -74.45 19.41 -34.11
N PRO A 435 -73.84 18.20 -34.05
CA PRO A 435 -72.80 17.77 -34.99
C PRO A 435 -73.35 17.26 -36.32
N LEU A 436 -72.58 17.47 -37.40
CA LEU A 436 -72.83 16.94 -38.75
C LEU A 436 -72.02 15.66 -39.00
N ASN A 437 -72.61 14.75 -39.77
CA ASN A 437 -72.14 13.37 -39.98
C ASN A 437 -71.28 13.27 -41.26
N ILE A 438 -70.15 12.55 -41.21
CA ILE A 438 -69.37 12.14 -42.41
C ILE A 438 -69.02 10.64 -42.26
N PRO A 439 -69.14 9.81 -43.31
CA PRO A 439 -69.29 8.35 -43.13
C PRO A 439 -67.99 7.56 -43.00
N SER A 440 -68.17 6.32 -42.54
CA SER A 440 -67.15 5.32 -42.23
C SER A 440 -66.45 4.67 -43.44
N LYS A 441 -65.22 4.19 -43.21
CA LYS A 441 -64.58 3.14 -44.02
C LYS A 441 -63.60 2.29 -43.18
N ALA A 442 -64.01 1.06 -42.89
CA ALA A 442 -63.17 -0.04 -42.39
C ALA A 442 -62.51 -0.77 -43.59
N PRO A 443 -61.69 -1.84 -43.45
CA PRO A 443 -61.23 -2.61 -42.27
C PRO A 443 -59.68 -2.60 -42.11
N GLY A 444 -59.01 -3.17 -41.10
CA GLY A 444 -59.39 -4.19 -40.10
C GLY A 444 -58.41 -5.38 -40.17
N VAL A 445 -57.23 -5.21 -39.58
CA VAL A 445 -56.21 -6.25 -39.28
C VAL A 445 -55.55 -5.92 -37.92
N GLU A 446 -55.19 -4.65 -37.73
CA GLU A 446 -54.42 -4.15 -36.59
C GLU A 446 -55.15 -4.31 -35.24
N ASP A 447 -56.44 -4.00 -35.15
CA ASP A 447 -57.22 -4.14 -33.90
C ASP A 447 -57.30 -5.57 -33.33
N LYS A 448 -57.13 -6.60 -34.16
CA LYS A 448 -57.04 -7.99 -33.68
C LYS A 448 -55.64 -8.30 -33.17
N GLN A 449 -54.61 -7.88 -33.91
CA GLN A 449 -53.22 -8.07 -33.52
C GLN A 449 -52.92 -7.35 -32.20
N LEU A 450 -53.37 -6.10 -32.04
CA LEU A 450 -53.22 -5.32 -30.81
C LEU A 450 -53.94 -5.94 -29.61
N ARG A 451 -55.08 -6.64 -29.82
CA ARG A 451 -55.78 -7.37 -28.75
C ARG A 451 -55.07 -8.67 -28.37
N GLU A 452 -54.64 -9.46 -29.35
CA GLU A 452 -53.86 -10.68 -29.12
C GLU A 452 -52.51 -10.37 -28.46
N GLU A 453 -51.88 -9.25 -28.81
CA GLU A 453 -50.64 -8.76 -28.19
C GLU A 453 -50.89 -8.23 -26.76
N ALA A 454 -51.96 -7.48 -26.53
CA ALA A 454 -52.35 -7.03 -25.19
C ALA A 454 -52.67 -8.18 -24.24
N ASP A 455 -53.34 -9.24 -24.72
CA ASP A 455 -53.66 -10.40 -23.88
C ASP A 455 -52.43 -11.29 -23.64
N ARG A 456 -51.51 -11.43 -24.61
CA ARG A 456 -50.17 -12.01 -24.39
C ARG A 456 -49.37 -11.25 -23.32
N LEU A 457 -49.35 -9.92 -23.39
CA LEU A 457 -48.65 -9.07 -22.40
C LEU A 457 -49.28 -9.16 -21.00
N LYS A 458 -50.61 -9.38 -20.88
CA LYS A 458 -51.25 -9.68 -19.59
C LYS A 458 -50.84 -11.04 -19.05
N GLU A 459 -50.79 -12.06 -19.89
CA GLU A 459 -50.41 -13.42 -19.49
C GLU A 459 -48.93 -13.49 -19.10
N GLU A 460 -48.04 -12.80 -19.82
CA GLU A 460 -46.63 -12.62 -19.45
C GLU A 460 -46.49 -11.88 -18.12
N ASN A 461 -47.25 -10.79 -17.89
CA ASN A 461 -47.26 -10.10 -16.60
C ASN A 461 -47.80 -10.98 -15.45
N ALA A 462 -48.77 -11.87 -15.70
CA ALA A 462 -49.26 -12.82 -14.71
C ALA A 462 -48.19 -13.88 -14.38
N GLN A 463 -47.47 -14.40 -15.38
CA GLN A 463 -46.35 -15.31 -15.19
C GLN A 463 -45.17 -14.66 -14.45
N LEU A 464 -44.85 -13.40 -14.75
CA LEU A 464 -43.82 -12.63 -14.05
C LEU A 464 -44.19 -12.38 -12.58
N ARG A 465 -45.46 -12.13 -12.26
CA ARG A 465 -45.95 -12.03 -10.86
C ARG A 465 -45.83 -13.37 -10.13
N ALA A 466 -46.26 -14.47 -10.73
CA ALA A 466 -46.08 -15.80 -10.14
C ALA A 466 -44.58 -16.18 -9.96
N GLN A 467 -43.71 -15.71 -10.85
CA GLN A 467 -42.26 -15.87 -10.72
C GLN A 467 -41.67 -14.98 -9.59
N ALA A 468 -42.21 -13.79 -9.36
CA ALA A 468 -41.84 -12.96 -8.22
C ALA A 468 -42.27 -13.59 -6.89
N ASP A 469 -43.51 -14.11 -6.80
CA ASP A 469 -44.03 -14.75 -5.58
C ASP A 469 -43.25 -16.03 -5.22
N THR A 470 -42.85 -16.83 -6.22
CA THR A 470 -41.98 -18.00 -6.00
C THR A 470 -40.56 -17.61 -5.61
N LEU A 471 -40.02 -16.50 -6.13
CA LEU A 471 -38.73 -15.96 -5.67
C LEU A 471 -38.79 -15.45 -4.23
N ASN A 472 -39.88 -14.82 -3.82
CA ASN A 472 -40.08 -14.35 -2.44
C ASN A 472 -40.13 -15.54 -1.47
N ARG A 473 -40.92 -16.59 -1.75
CA ARG A 473 -40.95 -17.82 -0.93
C ARG A 473 -39.57 -18.47 -0.80
N LEU A 474 -38.80 -18.54 -1.90
CA LEU A 474 -37.42 -19.05 -1.87
C LEU A 474 -36.46 -18.15 -1.08
N GLN A 475 -36.72 -16.84 -0.96
CA GLN A 475 -35.96 -15.95 -0.07
C GLN A 475 -36.31 -16.18 1.39
N ASP A 476 -37.59 -16.35 1.72
CA ASP A 476 -38.06 -16.66 3.08
C ASP A 476 -37.52 -18.00 3.58
N GLU A 477 -37.55 -19.06 2.76
CA GLU A 477 -36.93 -20.35 3.07
C GLU A 477 -35.41 -20.21 3.30
N ASN A 478 -34.71 -19.38 2.52
CA ASN A 478 -33.29 -19.12 2.74
C ASN A 478 -33.02 -18.28 4.00
N ALA A 479 -33.95 -17.43 4.44
CA ALA A 479 -33.86 -16.71 5.70
C ALA A 479 -34.04 -17.66 6.89
N GLN A 480 -35.03 -18.56 6.83
CA GLN A 480 -35.28 -19.58 7.85
C GLN A 480 -34.11 -20.57 7.99
N LEU A 481 -33.56 -21.07 6.88
CA LEU A 481 -32.38 -21.96 6.90
C LEU A 481 -31.13 -21.28 7.47
N ARG A 482 -30.96 -19.97 7.27
CA ARG A 482 -29.89 -19.20 7.92
C ARG A 482 -30.13 -19.09 9.42
N ALA A 483 -31.32 -18.69 9.85
CA ALA A 483 -31.66 -18.61 11.27
C ALA A 483 -31.46 -19.95 12.01
N GLN A 484 -31.80 -21.08 11.38
CA GLN A 484 -31.50 -22.42 11.93
C GLN A 484 -30.00 -22.74 11.98
N THR A 485 -29.24 -22.36 10.94
CA THR A 485 -27.77 -22.54 10.93
C THR A 485 -27.10 -21.69 12.02
N ASP A 486 -27.55 -20.45 12.19
CA ASP A 486 -27.03 -19.53 13.20
C ASP A 486 -27.36 -20.04 14.62
N ALA A 487 -28.58 -20.52 14.87
CA ALA A 487 -28.96 -21.15 16.14
C ALA A 487 -28.08 -22.38 16.46
N LEU A 488 -27.92 -23.31 15.52
CA LEU A 488 -27.04 -24.47 15.68
C LEU A 488 -25.58 -24.06 15.91
N SER A 489 -25.10 -22.97 15.30
CA SER A 489 -23.75 -22.46 15.55
C SER A 489 -23.57 -21.95 16.98
N THR A 490 -24.58 -21.24 17.53
CA THR A 490 -24.54 -20.77 18.92
C THR A 490 -24.58 -21.91 19.94
N GLU A 491 -25.30 -23.00 19.64
CA GLU A 491 -25.34 -24.21 20.47
C GLU A 491 -24.03 -25.01 20.40
N ILE A 492 -23.41 -25.08 19.21
CA ILE A 492 -22.08 -25.69 19.06
C ILE A 492 -21.02 -24.89 19.84
N ASP A 493 -21.08 -23.57 19.83
CA ASP A 493 -20.10 -22.73 20.54
C ASP A 493 -20.33 -22.71 22.06
N SER A 494 -21.58 -22.81 22.55
CA SER A 494 -21.84 -23.03 23.98
C SER A 494 -21.32 -24.38 24.45
N LEU A 495 -21.59 -25.48 23.72
CA LEU A 495 -21.08 -26.82 24.01
C LEU A 495 -19.54 -26.89 23.98
N LYS A 496 -18.88 -26.18 23.06
CA LYS A 496 -17.41 -26.04 23.08
C LYS A 496 -16.93 -25.33 24.35
N SER A 497 -17.57 -24.23 24.73
CA SER A 497 -17.18 -23.46 25.93
C SER A 497 -17.28 -24.32 27.20
N GLU A 498 -18.38 -25.06 27.35
CA GLU A 498 -18.58 -25.96 28.49
C GLU A 498 -17.55 -27.10 28.49
N ASN A 499 -17.26 -27.70 27.33
CA ASN A 499 -16.25 -28.76 27.23
C ASN A 499 -14.84 -28.22 27.57
N THR A 500 -14.48 -27.00 27.14
CA THR A 500 -13.21 -26.39 27.54
C THR A 500 -13.13 -26.11 29.04
N GLN A 501 -14.23 -25.72 29.68
CA GLN A 501 -14.29 -25.51 31.13
C GLN A 501 -14.16 -26.84 31.91
N ARG A 502 -14.80 -27.91 31.43
CA ARG A 502 -14.65 -29.28 31.98
C ARG A 502 -13.22 -29.81 31.82
N LEU A 503 -12.59 -29.60 30.67
CA LEU A 503 -11.18 -30.00 30.45
C LEU A 503 -10.21 -29.23 31.37
N GLN A 504 -10.45 -27.93 31.60
CA GLN A 504 -9.65 -27.13 32.53
C GLN A 504 -9.74 -27.68 33.97
N SER A 505 -10.95 -27.98 34.46
CA SER A 505 -11.11 -28.53 35.82
C SER A 505 -10.39 -29.88 36.00
N VAL A 506 -10.37 -30.73 34.97
CA VAL A 506 -9.60 -31.99 34.97
C VAL A 506 -8.08 -31.73 35.00
N THR A 507 -7.56 -30.75 34.23
CA THR A 507 -6.12 -30.42 34.33
C THR A 507 -5.72 -29.86 35.70
N ASP A 508 -6.63 -29.16 36.39
CA ASP A 508 -6.35 -28.58 37.70
C ASP A 508 -6.45 -29.62 38.84
N THR A 509 -7.29 -30.65 38.72
CA THR A 509 -7.26 -31.80 39.65
C THR A 509 -5.99 -32.63 39.45
N GLU A 510 -5.58 -32.86 38.19
CA GLU A 510 -4.35 -33.59 37.84
C GLU A 510 -3.08 -32.88 38.37
N ARG A 511 -3.00 -31.54 38.32
CA ARG A 511 -1.90 -30.77 38.95
C ARG A 511 -1.89 -30.86 40.47
N LYS A 512 -3.07 -30.81 41.11
CA LYS A 512 -3.20 -30.87 42.58
C LYS A 512 -2.80 -32.25 43.10
N LEU A 513 -3.26 -33.32 42.45
CA LEU A 513 -2.89 -34.70 42.78
C LEU A 513 -1.40 -34.97 42.56
N MET A 514 -0.80 -34.48 41.47
CA MET A 514 0.65 -34.55 41.26
C MET A 514 1.43 -33.84 42.39
N THR A 515 0.98 -32.66 42.82
CA THR A 515 1.60 -31.92 43.93
C THR A 515 1.49 -32.68 45.25
N PHE A 516 0.32 -33.29 45.52
CA PHE A 516 0.10 -34.11 46.71
C PHE A 516 0.95 -35.38 46.72
N ASN A 517 1.03 -36.09 45.60
CA ASN A 517 1.82 -37.31 45.45
C ASN A 517 3.33 -37.06 45.61
N ASN A 518 3.83 -35.91 45.13
CA ASN A 518 5.21 -35.48 45.41
C ASN A 518 5.45 -35.29 46.92
N SER A 519 4.53 -34.62 47.63
CA SER A 519 4.63 -34.43 49.09
C SER A 519 4.52 -35.75 49.86
N LEU A 520 3.65 -36.68 49.44
CA LEU A 520 3.55 -38.02 50.03
C LEU A 520 4.86 -38.82 49.84
N ARG A 521 5.51 -38.72 48.67
CA ARG A 521 6.82 -39.33 48.43
C ARG A 521 7.88 -38.78 49.38
N GLU A 522 7.96 -37.47 49.56
CA GLU A 522 8.89 -36.85 50.52
C GLU A 522 8.67 -37.39 51.95
N VAL A 523 7.41 -37.53 52.38
CA VAL A 523 7.06 -38.12 53.68
C VAL A 523 7.52 -39.57 53.78
N ILE A 524 7.24 -40.42 52.77
CA ILE A 524 7.67 -41.83 52.73
C ILE A 524 9.20 -41.99 52.78
N VAL A 525 9.93 -41.13 52.07
CA VAL A 525 11.41 -41.10 52.07
C VAL A 525 11.93 -40.65 53.44
N ASN A 526 11.33 -39.63 54.04
CA ASN A 526 11.73 -39.10 55.35
C ASN A 526 11.45 -40.07 56.51
N PHE A 527 10.43 -40.93 56.41
CA PHE A 527 10.14 -41.96 57.42
C PHE A 527 11.26 -43.00 57.56
N ASN A 528 11.88 -43.41 56.46
CA ASN A 528 12.95 -44.42 56.45
C ASN A 528 13.92 -44.19 55.27
N PRO A 529 14.84 -43.21 55.35
CA PRO A 529 15.67 -42.81 54.21
C PRO A 529 16.58 -43.93 53.69
N THR A 530 16.96 -44.88 54.55
CA THR A 530 17.79 -46.04 54.18
C THR A 530 17.05 -47.12 53.38
N LYS A 531 15.74 -47.29 53.58
CA LYS A 531 14.91 -48.29 52.88
C LYS A 531 14.17 -47.66 51.70
N ASN A 532 13.66 -46.43 51.88
CA ASN A 532 12.71 -45.78 50.99
C ASN A 532 13.34 -44.74 50.05
N GLY A 533 14.65 -44.49 50.12
CA GLY A 533 15.34 -43.51 49.25
C GLY A 533 15.21 -43.78 47.74
N GLY A 534 14.81 -44.98 47.33
CA GLY A 534 14.49 -45.36 45.95
C GLY A 534 12.99 -45.37 45.60
N PHE A 535 12.10 -44.81 46.43
CA PHE A 535 10.66 -44.86 46.18
C PHE A 535 10.30 -44.20 44.84
N ARG A 536 9.47 -44.91 44.05
CA ARG A 536 9.12 -44.60 42.66
C ARG A 536 8.64 -43.15 42.53
N GLU A 537 8.97 -42.50 41.43
CA GLU A 537 8.46 -41.15 41.13
C GLU A 537 6.98 -41.20 40.68
N PRO A 538 6.17 -40.19 41.05
CA PRO A 538 4.80 -40.13 40.58
C PRO A 538 4.76 -39.97 39.06
N PRO A 539 3.78 -40.60 38.37
CA PRO A 539 3.70 -40.57 36.93
C PRO A 539 3.46 -39.14 36.41
N SER A 540 4.25 -38.74 35.41
CA SER A 540 4.15 -37.45 34.72
C SER A 540 4.17 -37.68 33.21
N ALA A 541 3.21 -37.11 32.49
CA ALA A 541 3.08 -37.24 31.04
C ALA A 541 3.24 -35.87 30.33
N PRO A 542 3.57 -35.86 29.03
CA PRO A 542 3.54 -34.63 28.24
C PRO A 542 2.12 -34.03 28.16
N PRO A 543 1.98 -32.71 27.96
CA PRO A 543 0.72 -31.96 28.14
C PRO A 543 -0.32 -32.12 27.00
N ALA A 544 -0.39 -33.30 26.38
CA ALA A 544 -1.20 -33.53 25.17
C ALA A 544 -2.65 -33.95 25.46
N GLU A 545 -2.92 -34.65 26.56
CA GLU A 545 -4.26 -35.20 26.87
C GLU A 545 -4.63 -34.97 28.35
N PRO A 546 -5.56 -34.03 28.65
CA PRO A 546 -6.08 -33.82 30.00
C PRO A 546 -6.70 -35.07 30.63
N GLY A 547 -6.28 -35.42 31.85
CA GLY A 547 -6.85 -36.51 32.63
C GLY A 547 -6.30 -37.91 32.33
N ALA A 548 -5.43 -38.05 31.31
CA ALA A 548 -4.84 -39.35 30.96
C ALA A 548 -3.98 -39.96 32.09
N THR A 549 -3.35 -39.13 32.94
CA THR A 549 -2.54 -39.66 34.07
C THR A 549 -3.33 -39.81 35.36
N LEU A 550 -4.56 -39.29 35.44
CA LEU A 550 -5.35 -39.18 36.68
C LEU A 550 -5.49 -40.54 37.40
N GLY A 551 -5.86 -41.59 36.66
CA GLY A 551 -5.97 -42.95 37.22
C GLY A 551 -4.63 -43.51 37.74
N SER A 552 -3.53 -43.22 37.03
CA SER A 552 -2.18 -43.63 37.48
C SER A 552 -1.69 -42.83 38.69
N GLN A 553 -2.11 -41.57 38.84
CA GLN A 553 -1.84 -40.75 40.01
C GLN A 553 -2.63 -41.24 41.24
N PHE A 554 -3.89 -41.66 41.08
CA PHE A 554 -4.67 -42.27 42.15
C PHE A 554 -4.11 -43.65 42.56
N GLN A 555 -3.69 -44.48 41.61
CA GLN A 555 -3.05 -45.76 41.94
C GLN A 555 -1.71 -45.59 42.68
N TYR A 556 -0.92 -44.56 42.30
CA TYR A 556 0.29 -44.18 43.02
C TYR A 556 -0.02 -43.71 44.46
N LEU A 557 -1.08 -42.93 44.63
CA LEU A 557 -1.55 -42.47 45.94
C LEU A 557 -1.93 -43.64 46.84
N GLU A 558 -2.76 -44.58 46.36
CA GLU A 558 -3.16 -45.78 47.11
C GLU A 558 -1.94 -46.60 47.54
N GLN A 559 -1.00 -46.85 46.62
CA GLN A 559 0.21 -47.60 46.92
C GLN A 559 1.13 -46.87 47.92
N GLY A 560 1.24 -45.55 47.85
CA GLY A 560 1.99 -44.74 48.81
C GLY A 560 1.39 -44.77 50.21
N LEU A 561 0.07 -44.65 50.33
CA LEU A 561 -0.64 -44.69 51.63
C LEU A 561 -0.52 -46.05 52.32
N LEU A 562 -0.53 -47.15 51.57
CA LEU A 562 -0.29 -48.50 52.11
C LEU A 562 1.11 -48.63 52.73
N VAL A 563 2.14 -48.08 52.08
CA VAL A 563 3.54 -48.11 52.58
C VAL A 563 3.71 -47.26 53.84
N VAL A 564 3.07 -46.08 53.92
CA VAL A 564 3.06 -45.27 55.15
C VAL A 564 2.43 -46.05 56.31
N ARG A 565 1.31 -46.76 56.06
CA ARG A 565 0.62 -47.57 57.07
C ARG A 565 1.46 -48.76 57.54
N GLU A 566 2.23 -49.40 56.66
CA GLU A 566 3.13 -50.52 56.99
C GLU A 566 4.30 -50.05 57.87
N GLU A 567 4.99 -48.97 57.49
CA GLU A 567 6.10 -48.42 58.30
C GLU A 567 5.62 -47.92 59.68
N GLN A 568 4.40 -47.38 59.78
CA GLN A 568 3.80 -46.97 61.05
C GLN A 568 3.54 -48.17 62.00
N GLN A 569 3.18 -49.34 61.46
CA GLN A 569 3.02 -50.56 62.26
C GLN A 569 4.37 -51.13 62.72
N LEU A 570 5.41 -51.05 61.89
CA LEU A 570 6.77 -51.51 62.21
C LEU A 570 7.45 -50.64 63.30
N GLN A 571 7.19 -49.33 63.32
CA GLN A 571 7.63 -48.44 64.41
C GLN A 571 6.98 -48.76 65.76
N GLY A 572 5.80 -49.41 65.78
CA GLY A 572 5.13 -49.83 67.02
C GLY A 572 5.83 -50.98 67.77
N GLN A 573 6.82 -51.64 67.16
CA GLN A 573 7.48 -52.84 67.72
C GLN A 573 8.99 -52.69 67.99
N SER A 574 9.62 -51.59 67.57
CA SER A 574 11.08 -51.41 67.61
C SER A 574 11.50 -50.42 68.71
N SER A 575 11.67 -50.91 69.95
CA SER A 575 11.91 -50.09 71.14
C SER A 575 13.37 -50.01 71.64
N ASP A 576 14.37 -50.37 70.82
CA ASP A 576 15.79 -50.27 71.21
C ASP A 576 16.66 -49.71 70.06
N GLY A 577 17.04 -48.43 70.18
CA GLY A 577 17.62 -47.63 69.08
C GLY A 577 17.97 -46.19 69.49
N LEU A 578 19.13 -46.04 70.11
CA LEU A 578 19.66 -44.86 70.80
C LEU A 578 19.48 -43.46 70.12
N LYS A 579 18.84 -42.54 70.85
CA LYS A 579 18.84 -41.06 70.77
C LYS A 579 18.56 -40.33 69.44
N ASP A 580 19.20 -40.63 68.32
CA ASP A 580 19.00 -39.85 67.07
C ASP A 580 17.59 -40.08 66.47
N VAL A 581 17.04 -41.27 66.72
CA VAL A 581 15.65 -41.64 66.40
C VAL A 581 14.63 -40.73 67.09
N LYS A 582 14.94 -40.11 68.25
CA LYS A 582 13.99 -39.24 68.96
C LYS A 582 13.82 -37.87 68.33
N ALA A 583 14.86 -37.33 67.68
CA ALA A 583 14.75 -36.07 66.93
C ALA A 583 13.96 -36.29 65.63
N ALA A 584 14.23 -37.40 64.94
CA ALA A 584 13.45 -37.83 63.78
C ALA A 584 11.97 -38.08 64.15
N ALA A 585 11.69 -38.84 65.21
CA ALA A 585 10.32 -39.12 65.66
C ALA A 585 9.54 -37.85 66.06
N ALA A 586 10.20 -36.86 66.67
CA ALA A 586 9.58 -35.57 66.96
C ALA A 586 9.19 -34.82 65.66
N ALA A 587 10.10 -34.76 64.69
CA ALA A 587 9.81 -34.18 63.37
C ALA A 587 8.69 -34.95 62.63
N SER A 588 8.71 -36.29 62.67
CA SER A 588 7.66 -37.15 62.12
C SER A 588 6.31 -36.91 62.80
N SER A 589 6.25 -36.66 64.11
CA SER A 589 4.99 -36.36 64.82
C SER A 589 4.38 -34.99 64.46
N ILE A 590 5.24 -34.00 64.16
CA ILE A 590 4.80 -32.68 63.68
C ILE A 590 4.34 -32.77 62.22
N ALA A 591 5.03 -33.55 61.40
CA ALA A 591 4.59 -33.86 60.04
C ALA A 591 3.27 -34.66 60.03
N LEU A 592 3.07 -35.58 60.98
CA LEU A 592 1.83 -36.34 61.11
C LEU A 592 0.63 -35.44 61.45
N THR A 593 0.77 -34.57 62.46
CA THR A 593 -0.29 -33.64 62.86
C THR A 593 -0.58 -32.57 61.79
N GLN A 594 0.43 -32.17 61.00
CA GLN A 594 0.21 -31.31 59.83
C GLN A 594 -0.43 -32.06 58.65
N ALA A 595 -0.22 -33.38 58.53
CA ALA A 595 -0.90 -34.22 57.55
C ALA A 595 -2.36 -34.50 57.94
N GLU A 596 -2.63 -34.80 59.22
CA GLU A 596 -3.98 -34.95 59.79
C GLU A 596 -4.86 -33.75 59.42
N GLY A 597 -4.45 -32.53 59.78
CA GLY A 597 -5.23 -31.32 59.47
C GLY A 597 -5.40 -31.02 57.97
N ARG A 598 -4.55 -31.57 57.08
CA ARG A 598 -4.71 -31.46 55.61
C ARG A 598 -5.65 -32.51 55.04
N ILE A 599 -5.66 -33.71 55.61
CA ILE A 599 -6.56 -34.81 55.22
C ILE A 599 -7.98 -34.51 55.70
N GLU A 600 -8.11 -33.90 56.89
CA GLU A 600 -9.38 -33.38 57.41
C GLU A 600 -9.99 -32.31 56.48
N ASP A 601 -9.21 -31.29 56.10
CA ASP A 601 -9.64 -30.22 55.16
C ASP A 601 -9.97 -30.77 53.75
N LEU A 602 -9.28 -31.84 53.31
CA LEU A 602 -9.58 -32.53 52.04
C LEU A 602 -10.88 -33.33 52.14
N ASN A 603 -11.08 -34.08 53.23
CA ASN A 603 -12.33 -34.81 53.51
C ASN A 603 -13.53 -33.86 53.63
N GLN A 604 -13.35 -32.69 54.25
CA GLN A 604 -14.41 -31.68 54.35
C GLN A 604 -14.82 -31.17 52.96
N LYS A 605 -13.84 -30.90 52.09
CA LYS A 605 -14.09 -30.46 50.69
C LYS A 605 -14.69 -31.57 49.81
N LEU A 606 -14.28 -32.82 50.02
CA LEU A 606 -14.85 -33.98 49.31
C LEU A 606 -16.30 -34.22 49.76
N ARG A 607 -16.57 -34.04 51.06
CA ARG A 607 -17.93 -34.03 51.62
C ARG A 607 -18.78 -32.92 51.03
N ASP A 608 -18.29 -31.67 50.96
CA ASP A 608 -19.05 -30.57 50.39
C ASP A 608 -19.48 -30.83 48.94
N VAL A 609 -18.64 -31.52 48.15
CA VAL A 609 -18.98 -31.96 46.78
C VAL A 609 -20.02 -33.09 46.80
N LEU A 610 -19.90 -34.05 47.71
CA LEU A 610 -20.84 -35.17 47.83
C LEU A 610 -22.21 -34.76 48.39
N VAL A 611 -22.27 -33.79 49.30
CA VAL A 611 -23.52 -33.23 49.86
C VAL A 611 -24.38 -32.53 48.80
N VAL A 612 -23.77 -32.02 47.72
CA VAL A 612 -24.51 -31.49 46.55
C VAL A 612 -25.19 -32.61 45.74
N VAL A 613 -24.71 -33.86 45.85
CA VAL A 613 -25.25 -35.03 45.14
C VAL A 613 -26.21 -35.83 46.04
N ASP A 614 -25.88 -35.99 47.33
CA ASP A 614 -26.68 -36.65 48.36
C ASP A 614 -26.71 -35.79 49.65
N PRO A 615 -27.82 -35.06 49.93
CA PRO A 615 -27.87 -34.11 51.04
C PRO A 615 -27.64 -34.69 52.44
N ASP A 616 -27.89 -35.99 52.64
CA ASP A 616 -27.77 -36.67 53.94
C ASP A 616 -26.39 -37.32 54.16
N TYR A 617 -25.37 -36.96 53.34
CA TYR A 617 -24.04 -37.56 53.42
C TYR A 617 -23.33 -37.31 54.77
N PRO A 618 -22.75 -38.36 55.41
CA PRO A 618 -22.23 -38.31 56.78
C PRO A 618 -21.12 -37.26 57.00
N GLU A 619 -21.01 -36.78 58.24
CA GLU A 619 -19.98 -35.83 58.66
C GLU A 619 -18.59 -36.48 58.78
N VAL A 620 -17.54 -35.66 58.59
CA VAL A 620 -16.14 -36.11 58.64
C VAL A 620 -15.77 -36.55 60.07
N PRO A 621 -15.13 -37.71 60.27
CA PRO A 621 -14.76 -38.17 61.61
C PRO A 621 -13.67 -37.31 62.28
N ASN A 622 -13.98 -36.76 63.46
CA ASN A 622 -13.09 -35.92 64.25
C ASN A 622 -12.01 -36.69 65.07
N THR A 623 -11.82 -37.99 64.83
CA THR A 623 -11.00 -38.85 65.72
C THR A 623 -10.03 -39.75 64.96
N GLY A 624 -8.79 -39.28 64.81
CA GLY A 624 -7.62 -40.08 64.42
C GLY A 624 -7.48 -40.33 62.92
N LEU A 625 -6.24 -40.21 62.44
CA LEU A 625 -5.85 -40.35 61.04
C LEU A 625 -6.43 -41.60 60.33
N ASN A 626 -6.56 -42.73 61.03
CA ASN A 626 -7.14 -43.95 60.45
C ASN A 626 -8.62 -43.79 60.07
N ALA A 627 -9.45 -43.20 60.93
CA ALA A 627 -10.88 -43.01 60.62
C ALA A 627 -11.09 -41.96 59.51
N GLN A 628 -10.21 -40.95 59.43
CA GLN A 628 -10.19 -40.00 58.33
C GLN A 628 -9.80 -40.66 57.00
N PHE A 629 -8.86 -41.61 57.00
CA PHE A 629 -8.52 -42.39 55.80
C PHE A 629 -9.62 -43.37 55.39
N ASP A 630 -10.28 -44.03 56.34
CA ASP A 630 -11.37 -44.94 56.05
C ASP A 630 -12.57 -44.16 55.45
N PHE A 631 -12.91 -42.99 55.99
CA PHE A 631 -13.89 -42.06 55.39
C PHE A 631 -13.49 -41.60 53.98
N LEU A 632 -12.23 -41.22 53.77
CA LEU A 632 -11.73 -40.80 52.45
C LEU A 632 -11.86 -41.93 51.42
N ARG A 633 -11.63 -43.18 51.83
CA ARG A 633 -11.77 -44.36 50.99
C ARG A 633 -13.23 -44.61 50.60
N ASP A 634 -14.13 -44.59 51.57
CA ASP A 634 -15.55 -44.82 51.32
C ASP A 634 -16.16 -43.70 50.46
N ALA A 635 -15.75 -42.45 50.69
CA ALA A 635 -16.11 -41.31 49.85
C ALA A 635 -15.60 -41.44 48.41
N LEU A 636 -14.35 -41.90 48.21
CA LEU A 636 -13.82 -42.16 46.87
C LEU A 636 -14.55 -43.31 46.16
N ILE A 637 -14.97 -44.36 46.87
CA ILE A 637 -15.79 -45.44 46.30
C ILE A 637 -17.14 -44.91 45.84
N VAL A 638 -17.81 -44.06 46.63
CA VAL A 638 -19.09 -43.42 46.22
C VAL A 638 -18.89 -42.48 45.03
N VAL A 639 -17.81 -41.68 44.99
CA VAL A 639 -17.48 -40.86 43.81
C VAL A 639 -17.19 -41.74 42.59
N GLU A 640 -16.48 -42.86 42.74
CA GLU A 640 -16.22 -43.79 41.64
C GLU A 640 -17.51 -44.50 41.18
N GLU A 641 -18.43 -44.81 42.10
CA GLU A 641 -19.73 -45.41 41.78
C GLU A 641 -20.67 -44.41 41.09
N GLU A 642 -20.70 -43.14 41.50
CA GLU A 642 -21.45 -42.09 40.78
C GLU A 642 -20.79 -41.69 39.45
N MET A 643 -19.46 -41.75 39.35
CA MET A 643 -18.75 -41.69 38.06
C MET A 643 -19.08 -42.91 37.18
N LYS A 644 -19.27 -44.09 37.77
CA LYS A 644 -19.76 -45.30 37.08
C LYS A 644 -21.26 -45.27 36.79
N LYS A 645 -22.10 -44.54 37.54
CA LYS A 645 -23.53 -44.30 37.25
C LYS A 645 -23.73 -43.20 36.22
N THR A 646 -22.84 -42.21 36.15
CA THR A 646 -22.82 -41.25 35.04
C THR A 646 -22.23 -41.89 33.77
N ALA A 647 -21.20 -42.73 33.89
CA ALA A 647 -20.74 -43.57 32.79
C ALA A 647 -21.78 -44.63 32.36
N SER A 648 -22.58 -45.21 33.28
CA SER A 648 -23.65 -46.17 32.95
C SER A 648 -25.02 -45.52 32.67
N LYS A 649 -25.19 -44.21 32.88
CA LYS A 649 -26.22 -43.41 32.18
C LYS A 649 -25.96 -43.36 30.66
N THR A 650 -24.75 -43.71 30.20
CA THR A 650 -24.48 -44.04 28.79
C THR A 650 -25.09 -45.38 28.34
N ALA A 651 -25.69 -46.17 29.24
CA ALA A 651 -26.40 -47.41 28.93
C ALA A 651 -27.91 -47.22 28.65
N VAL A 652 -28.42 -45.99 28.59
CA VAL A 652 -29.75 -45.69 28.01
C VAL A 652 -29.73 -45.87 26.48
N LYS A 653 -28.55 -45.92 25.85
CA LYS A 653 -28.40 -46.09 24.40
C LYS A 653 -28.92 -47.38 23.80
N LYS A 654 -29.31 -48.40 24.57
CA LYS A 654 -29.77 -49.66 23.96
C LYS A 654 -31.12 -49.55 23.24
N GLN A 655 -31.96 -48.57 23.61
CA GLN A 655 -33.22 -48.29 22.91
C GLN A 655 -33.04 -47.29 21.75
N ASP A 656 -32.04 -46.39 21.86
CA ASP A 656 -31.64 -45.49 20.78
C ASP A 656 -30.78 -46.18 19.71
N ASP A 657 -30.01 -47.21 20.04
CA ASP A 657 -29.23 -47.99 19.06
C ASP A 657 -30.17 -48.80 18.15
N GLU A 658 -31.24 -49.41 18.68
CA GLU A 658 -32.27 -50.07 17.87
C GLU A 658 -33.08 -49.05 17.03
N GLN A 659 -33.39 -47.87 17.57
CA GLN A 659 -34.06 -46.81 16.81
C GLN A 659 -33.16 -46.19 15.74
N THR A 660 -31.87 -45.97 16.03
CA THR A 660 -30.92 -45.44 15.05
C THR A 660 -30.57 -46.48 14.00
N GLU A 661 -30.46 -47.77 14.33
CA GLU A 661 -30.30 -48.83 13.34
C GLU A 661 -31.55 -48.98 12.46
N ALA A 662 -32.76 -48.88 13.02
CA ALA A 662 -34.00 -48.82 12.25
C ALA A 662 -34.10 -47.58 11.35
N VAL A 663 -33.68 -46.40 11.83
CA VAL A 663 -33.61 -45.16 11.05
C VAL A 663 -32.53 -45.24 9.96
N LEU A 664 -31.38 -45.86 10.23
CA LEU A 664 -30.31 -46.05 9.25
C LEU A 664 -30.68 -47.07 8.17
N MET A 665 -31.36 -48.16 8.53
CA MET A 665 -31.97 -49.09 7.56
C MET A 665 -33.06 -48.40 6.72
N GLY A 666 -33.94 -47.61 7.34
CA GLY A 666 -34.94 -46.82 6.61
C GLY A 666 -34.32 -45.78 5.68
N LEU A 667 -33.24 -45.11 6.11
CA LEU A 667 -32.51 -44.16 5.27
C LEU A 667 -31.76 -44.86 4.13
N TRP A 668 -31.22 -46.06 4.35
CA TRP A 668 -30.62 -46.89 3.31
C TRP A 668 -31.64 -47.29 2.23
N ASP A 669 -32.83 -47.72 2.62
CA ASP A 669 -33.92 -48.07 1.69
C ASP A 669 -34.44 -46.84 0.91
N ILE A 670 -34.56 -45.68 1.56
CA ILE A 670 -34.85 -44.40 0.89
C ILE A 670 -33.74 -44.02 -0.11
N ILE A 671 -32.48 -44.26 0.23
CA ILE A 671 -31.35 -44.00 -0.67
C ILE A 671 -31.37 -44.96 -1.88
N GLN A 672 -31.56 -46.27 -1.66
CA GLN A 672 -31.63 -47.27 -2.74
C GLN A 672 -32.83 -47.04 -3.67
N SER A 673 -34.04 -46.85 -3.11
CA SER A 673 -35.24 -46.54 -3.90
C SER A 673 -35.12 -45.20 -4.64
N GLY A 674 -34.46 -44.21 -4.02
CA GLY A 674 -34.06 -42.95 -4.66
C GLY A 674 -33.18 -43.19 -5.90
N PHE A 675 -32.09 -43.96 -5.78
CA PHE A 675 -31.23 -44.30 -6.91
C PHE A 675 -31.96 -45.10 -8.00
N ALA A 676 -32.78 -46.08 -7.64
CA ALA A 676 -33.59 -46.84 -8.60
C ALA A 676 -34.56 -45.93 -9.37
N SER A 677 -35.17 -44.94 -8.72
CA SER A 677 -36.03 -43.95 -9.38
C SER A 677 -35.26 -43.04 -10.36
N ILE A 678 -34.03 -42.64 -10.01
CA ILE A 678 -33.15 -41.80 -10.85
C ILE A 678 -32.65 -42.60 -12.06
N GLN A 679 -32.24 -43.86 -11.86
CA GLN A 679 -31.89 -44.79 -12.95
C GLN A 679 -33.04 -44.92 -13.94
N LYS A 680 -34.26 -45.19 -13.43
CA LYS A 680 -35.46 -45.30 -14.26
C LYS A 680 -35.77 -44.01 -15.02
N GLN A 681 -35.70 -42.85 -14.37
CA GLN A 681 -35.91 -41.56 -15.03
C GLN A 681 -34.81 -41.26 -16.08
N LYS A 682 -33.56 -41.66 -15.84
CA LYS A 682 -32.47 -41.51 -16.84
C LYS A 682 -32.68 -42.44 -18.03
N ALA A 683 -33.12 -43.69 -17.80
CA ALA A 683 -33.49 -44.62 -18.85
C ALA A 683 -34.68 -44.11 -19.69
N ASP A 684 -35.73 -43.59 -19.06
CA ASP A 684 -36.88 -43.00 -19.77
C ASP A 684 -36.47 -41.76 -20.59
N ARG A 685 -35.52 -40.93 -20.10
CA ARG A 685 -34.94 -39.79 -20.84
C ARG A 685 -34.02 -40.19 -22.00
N ARG A 686 -33.39 -41.38 -21.94
CA ARG A 686 -32.62 -41.94 -23.08
C ARG A 686 -33.57 -42.57 -24.10
N ARG A 687 -34.58 -43.31 -23.65
CA ARG A 687 -35.64 -43.88 -24.49
C ARG A 687 -36.40 -42.81 -25.29
N THR A 688 -36.83 -41.73 -24.64
CA THR A 688 -37.49 -40.61 -25.31
C THR A 688 -36.58 -39.83 -26.27
N ARG A 689 -35.25 -39.82 -26.04
CA ARG A 689 -34.28 -39.27 -27.00
C ARG A 689 -34.03 -40.18 -28.21
N MET A 690 -33.97 -41.49 -27.99
CA MET A 690 -33.94 -42.47 -29.09
C MET A 690 -35.22 -42.42 -29.94
N GLU A 691 -36.39 -42.25 -29.32
CA GLU A 691 -37.67 -42.02 -30.00
C GLU A 691 -37.71 -40.69 -30.78
N GLN A 692 -36.83 -39.72 -30.44
CA GLN A 692 -36.63 -38.46 -31.15
C GLN A 692 -35.49 -38.50 -32.19
N GLY A 693 -34.83 -39.66 -32.40
CA GLY A 693 -33.87 -39.87 -33.48
C GLY A 693 -32.49 -39.22 -33.29
N VAL A 694 -32.11 -38.83 -32.06
CA VAL A 694 -30.78 -38.31 -31.75
C VAL A 694 -29.87 -39.45 -31.28
N SER A 695 -28.69 -39.62 -31.89
CA SER A 695 -27.73 -40.65 -31.45
C SER A 695 -27.04 -40.26 -30.15
N ASP A 696 -26.79 -41.25 -29.29
CA ASP A 696 -26.49 -41.07 -27.86
C ASP A 696 -24.96 -41.14 -27.59
N ASP A 697 -24.14 -40.72 -28.56
CA ASP A 697 -22.68 -40.95 -28.58
C ASP A 697 -21.87 -40.09 -27.57
N ASP A 698 -22.45 -38.99 -27.06
CA ASP A 698 -21.76 -37.98 -26.23
C ASP A 698 -22.00 -38.07 -24.70
N ASP A 699 -22.86 -38.99 -24.19
CA ASP A 699 -23.19 -39.10 -22.75
C ASP A 699 -22.47 -40.27 -22.04
N MET A 700 -21.18 -40.45 -22.33
CA MET A 700 -20.26 -41.35 -21.63
C MET A 700 -19.49 -40.63 -20.52
N SER A 701 -20.22 -40.11 -19.53
CA SER A 701 -19.67 -39.89 -18.19
C SER A 701 -19.60 -41.24 -17.49
N ASP A 702 -18.39 -41.81 -17.43
CA ASP A 702 -18.08 -43.08 -16.77
C ASP A 702 -18.15 -42.92 -15.24
N ASN A 703 -19.38 -42.81 -14.73
CA ASN A 703 -19.67 -42.91 -13.31
C ASN A 703 -19.96 -44.37 -12.99
N GLU A 704 -19.12 -44.96 -12.14
CA GLU A 704 -19.21 -46.33 -11.65
C GLU A 704 -20.65 -46.75 -11.37
N ALA A 705 -21.04 -47.91 -11.91
CA ALA A 705 -22.36 -48.49 -11.66
C ALA A 705 -22.47 -48.89 -10.17
N VAL A 706 -23.02 -47.98 -9.37
CA VAL A 706 -23.37 -48.26 -7.97
C VAL A 706 -24.40 -49.38 -7.95
N ASP A 707 -24.02 -50.52 -7.40
CA ASP A 707 -24.88 -51.69 -7.29
C ASP A 707 -26.11 -51.34 -6.42
N THR A 708 -27.31 -51.58 -6.99
CA THR A 708 -28.59 -51.28 -6.34
C THR A 708 -29.02 -52.38 -5.38
N ASP A 709 -28.45 -53.58 -5.52
CA ASP A 709 -28.95 -54.79 -4.85
C ASP A 709 -28.07 -55.18 -3.64
N GLU A 710 -27.18 -54.27 -3.21
CA GLU A 710 -26.25 -54.45 -2.11
C GLU A 710 -26.97 -54.51 -0.74
N PRO A 711 -26.70 -55.52 0.12
CA PRO A 711 -27.33 -55.63 1.43
C PRO A 711 -26.83 -54.56 2.42
N TYR A 712 -27.70 -54.17 3.37
CA TYR A 712 -27.38 -53.16 4.38
C TYR A 712 -26.16 -53.55 5.22
N SER A 713 -25.18 -52.64 5.28
CA SER A 713 -24.08 -52.67 6.24
C SER A 713 -23.65 -51.24 6.56
N LEU A 714 -23.17 -51.00 7.79
CA LEU A 714 -22.69 -49.68 8.21
C LEU A 714 -21.55 -49.13 7.32
N SER A 715 -20.67 -50.01 6.82
CA SER A 715 -19.61 -49.65 5.87
C SER A 715 -20.15 -49.25 4.50
N ALA A 716 -21.11 -50.00 3.94
CA ALA A 716 -21.72 -49.65 2.65
C ALA A 716 -22.56 -48.37 2.76
N PHE A 717 -23.32 -48.21 3.84
CA PHE A 717 -24.06 -47.00 4.17
C PHE A 717 -23.13 -45.78 4.27
N SER A 718 -22.06 -45.87 5.08
CA SER A 718 -21.06 -44.80 5.20
C SER A 718 -20.44 -44.44 3.84
N THR A 719 -20.10 -45.44 3.03
CA THR A 719 -19.49 -45.22 1.70
C THR A 719 -20.46 -44.53 0.74
N LYS A 720 -21.74 -44.97 0.67
CA LYS A 720 -22.75 -44.31 -0.18
C LYS A 720 -23.12 -42.91 0.34
N VAL A 721 -23.11 -42.66 1.65
CA VAL A 721 -23.30 -41.31 2.22
C VAL A 721 -22.11 -40.39 1.92
N GLN A 722 -20.87 -40.86 2.02
CA GLN A 722 -19.68 -40.08 1.64
C GLN A 722 -19.66 -39.79 0.14
N TRP A 723 -20.02 -40.77 -0.70
CA TRP A 723 -20.19 -40.58 -2.14
C TRP A 723 -21.27 -39.54 -2.44
N LEU A 724 -22.46 -39.66 -1.83
CA LEU A 724 -23.55 -38.68 -1.96
C LEU A 724 -23.14 -37.29 -1.49
N TYR A 725 -22.34 -37.16 -0.43
CA TYR A 725 -21.80 -35.88 0.03
C TYR A 725 -20.82 -35.27 -0.98
N SER A 726 -19.93 -36.09 -1.56
CA SER A 726 -19.02 -35.65 -2.62
C SER A 726 -19.77 -35.21 -3.89
N GLN A 727 -20.85 -35.92 -4.23
CA GLN A 727 -21.69 -35.60 -5.39
C GLN A 727 -22.59 -34.38 -5.14
N ALA A 728 -23.11 -34.21 -3.91
CA ALA A 728 -23.88 -33.03 -3.53
C ALA A 728 -23.01 -31.76 -3.45
N THR A 729 -21.75 -31.89 -3.01
CA THR A 729 -20.80 -30.77 -3.00
C THR A 729 -20.33 -30.41 -4.41
N SER A 730 -20.04 -31.39 -5.28
CA SER A 730 -19.72 -31.15 -6.69
C SER A 730 -20.92 -30.54 -7.44
N LEU A 731 -22.15 -31.03 -7.23
CA LEU A 731 -23.37 -30.43 -7.79
C LEU A 731 -23.67 -29.03 -7.24
N LYS A 732 -23.31 -28.74 -5.98
CA LYS A 732 -23.44 -27.39 -5.39
C LYS A 732 -22.44 -26.43 -6.05
N GLU A 733 -21.22 -26.88 -6.31
CA GLU A 733 -20.21 -26.11 -7.05
C GLU A 733 -20.63 -25.90 -8.50
N GLN A 734 -21.04 -26.95 -9.21
CA GLN A 734 -21.61 -26.87 -10.57
C GLN A 734 -22.84 -25.96 -10.61
N LYS A 735 -23.77 -26.02 -9.64
CA LYS A 735 -24.90 -25.08 -9.52
C LYS A 735 -24.46 -23.64 -9.30
N SER A 736 -23.34 -23.41 -8.63
CA SER A 736 -22.76 -22.06 -8.48
C SER A 736 -22.17 -21.55 -9.80
N VAL A 737 -21.50 -22.43 -10.56
CA VAL A 737 -20.98 -22.15 -11.91
C VAL A 737 -22.12 -21.92 -12.89
N LEU A 738 -23.15 -22.76 -12.90
CA LEU A 738 -24.34 -22.62 -13.72
C LEU A 738 -25.13 -21.36 -13.37
N LYS A 739 -25.28 -21.01 -12.07
CA LYS A 739 -25.85 -19.71 -11.67
C LYS A 739 -25.01 -18.54 -12.19
N ARG A 740 -23.68 -18.67 -12.23
CA ARG A 740 -22.77 -17.66 -12.78
C ARG A 740 -22.89 -17.56 -14.30
N GLN A 741 -22.99 -18.69 -15.01
CA GLN A 741 -23.24 -18.74 -16.45
C GLN A 741 -24.63 -18.25 -16.83
N ILE A 742 -25.69 -18.61 -16.10
CA ILE A 742 -27.06 -18.10 -16.31
C ILE A 742 -27.12 -16.60 -15.99
N LYS A 743 -26.41 -16.13 -14.96
CA LYS A 743 -26.27 -14.69 -14.68
C LYS A 743 -25.51 -14.00 -15.81
N GLN A 744 -24.41 -14.56 -16.31
CA GLN A 744 -23.71 -14.05 -17.49
C GLN A 744 -24.57 -14.11 -18.76
N GLN A 745 -25.36 -15.16 -18.98
CA GLN A 745 -26.27 -15.28 -20.12
C GLN A 745 -27.45 -14.32 -20.03
N ARG A 746 -27.96 -14.00 -18.83
CA ARG A 746 -28.96 -12.93 -18.62
C ARG A 746 -28.35 -11.54 -18.73
N GLU A 747 -27.13 -11.32 -18.27
CA GLU A 747 -26.40 -10.04 -18.45
C GLU A 747 -25.97 -9.85 -19.93
N LEU A 748 -25.72 -10.95 -20.65
CA LEU A 748 -25.53 -10.96 -22.09
C LEU A 748 -26.85 -10.83 -22.86
N GLY A 749 -27.96 -11.41 -22.38
CA GLY A 749 -29.28 -11.32 -23.01
C GLY A 749 -29.96 -9.96 -22.82
N ASN A 750 -29.81 -9.34 -21.65
CA ASN A 750 -30.32 -7.99 -21.37
C ASN A 750 -29.48 -6.89 -22.03
N LYS A 751 -28.28 -7.19 -22.53
CA LYS A 751 -27.67 -6.40 -23.60
C LYS A 751 -28.38 -6.76 -24.90
N SER A 752 -29.38 -5.96 -25.27
CA SER A 752 -30.22 -6.13 -26.47
C SER A 752 -29.40 -6.65 -27.66
N GLU A 753 -29.93 -7.68 -28.32
CA GLU A 753 -29.32 -8.33 -29.48
C GLU A 753 -28.95 -7.31 -30.58
N SER A 754 -29.78 -6.26 -30.75
CA SER A 754 -29.51 -5.10 -31.61
C SER A 754 -28.25 -4.30 -31.25
N GLN A 755 -27.92 -4.17 -29.96
CA GLN A 755 -26.72 -3.48 -29.48
C GLN A 755 -25.47 -4.34 -29.67
N LYS A 756 -25.60 -5.67 -29.56
CA LYS A 756 -24.51 -6.59 -29.88
C LYS A 756 -24.23 -6.63 -31.37
N ASP A 757 -25.25 -6.70 -32.23
CA ASP A 757 -25.05 -6.71 -33.67
C ASP A 757 -24.49 -5.38 -34.18
N THR A 758 -24.84 -4.25 -33.55
CA THR A 758 -24.24 -2.95 -33.87
C THR A 758 -22.85 -2.78 -33.28
N GLU A 759 -22.56 -3.27 -32.06
CA GLU A 759 -21.18 -3.31 -31.54
C GLU A 759 -20.28 -4.27 -32.33
N ILE A 760 -20.79 -5.43 -32.74
CA ILE A 760 -20.07 -6.41 -33.57
C ILE A 760 -19.83 -5.83 -34.96
N LYS A 761 -20.84 -5.24 -35.64
CA LYS A 761 -20.62 -4.54 -36.92
C LYS A 761 -19.62 -3.40 -36.77
N ALA A 762 -19.76 -2.53 -35.77
CA ALA A 762 -18.79 -1.46 -35.51
C ALA A 762 -17.38 -1.99 -35.18
N LYS A 763 -17.25 -3.18 -34.59
CA LYS A 763 -15.95 -3.84 -34.35
C LYS A 763 -15.40 -4.53 -35.60
N GLN A 764 -16.26 -5.09 -36.45
CA GLN A 764 -15.92 -5.60 -37.77
C GLN A 764 -15.40 -4.45 -38.65
N ASP A 765 -16.15 -3.35 -38.73
CA ASP A 765 -15.79 -2.13 -39.45
C ASP A 765 -14.50 -1.52 -38.90
N GLN A 766 -14.29 -1.50 -37.58
CA GLN A 766 -13.02 -1.07 -36.97
C GLN A 766 -11.85 -2.01 -37.31
N LEU A 767 -12.07 -3.32 -37.34
CA LEU A 767 -11.04 -4.30 -37.72
C LEU A 767 -10.70 -4.19 -39.20
N ASP A 768 -11.69 -3.99 -40.08
CA ASP A 768 -11.47 -3.87 -41.51
C ASP A 768 -10.91 -2.50 -41.90
N GLN A 769 -11.26 -1.42 -41.17
CA GLN A 769 -10.55 -0.14 -41.25
C GLN A 769 -9.09 -0.25 -40.76
N LEU A 770 -8.83 -0.96 -39.66
CA LEU A 770 -7.46 -1.19 -39.18
C LEU A 770 -6.65 -2.07 -40.13
N ARG A 771 -7.25 -3.12 -40.72
CA ARG A 771 -6.63 -3.94 -41.76
C ARG A 771 -6.34 -3.14 -43.02
N ALA A 772 -7.26 -2.28 -43.46
CA ALA A 772 -7.05 -1.40 -44.60
C ALA A 772 -5.97 -0.33 -44.32
N ALA A 773 -5.91 0.21 -43.10
CA ALA A 773 -4.85 1.13 -42.69
C ALA A 773 -3.49 0.42 -42.57
N GLN A 774 -3.46 -0.81 -42.07
CA GLN A 774 -2.25 -1.63 -42.03
C GLN A 774 -1.78 -2.01 -43.44
N ALA A 775 -2.68 -2.42 -44.33
CA ALA A 775 -2.37 -2.69 -45.73
C ALA A 775 -1.78 -1.45 -46.43
N ARG A 776 -2.36 -0.26 -46.25
CA ARG A 776 -1.79 0.99 -46.76
C ARG A 776 -0.42 1.31 -46.18
N ALA A 777 -0.23 1.12 -44.87
CA ALA A 777 1.07 1.35 -44.22
C ALA A 777 2.13 0.34 -44.69
N ASP A 778 1.75 -0.90 -44.99
CA ASP A 778 2.66 -1.92 -45.53
C ASP A 778 2.93 -1.68 -47.04
N GLU A 779 1.95 -1.21 -47.82
CA GLU A 779 2.15 -0.70 -49.19
C GLU A 779 3.12 0.50 -49.21
N GLU A 780 2.88 1.52 -48.38
CA GLU A 780 3.77 2.68 -48.23
C GLU A 780 5.19 2.27 -47.84
N ARG A 781 5.34 1.30 -46.93
CA ARG A 781 6.66 0.73 -46.58
C ARG A 781 7.31 0.00 -47.75
N THR A 782 6.57 -0.76 -48.56
CA THR A 782 7.14 -1.41 -49.74
C THR A 782 7.61 -0.39 -50.77
N LEU A 783 6.86 0.70 -50.96
CA LEU A 783 7.26 1.81 -51.84
C LEU A 783 8.49 2.57 -51.28
N GLU A 784 8.54 2.80 -49.96
CA GLU A 784 9.71 3.40 -49.33
C GLU A 784 10.95 2.51 -49.46
N LEU A 785 10.79 1.18 -49.33
CA LEU A 785 11.86 0.21 -49.54
C LEU A 785 12.31 0.16 -51.00
N THR A 786 11.42 0.19 -51.99
CA THR A 786 11.84 0.24 -53.41
C THR A 786 12.55 1.55 -53.74
N ILE A 787 12.07 2.70 -53.26
CA ILE A 787 12.75 3.99 -53.45
C ILE A 787 14.15 3.99 -52.80
N LYS A 788 14.31 3.37 -51.62
CA LYS A 788 15.62 3.22 -50.97
C LYS A 788 16.53 2.22 -51.71
N GLN A 789 15.96 1.16 -52.30
CA GLN A 789 16.69 0.22 -53.15
C GLN A 789 17.22 0.96 -54.40
N ASP A 790 16.37 1.71 -55.09
CA ASP A 790 16.73 2.51 -56.27
C ASP A 790 17.79 3.58 -55.92
N GLN A 791 17.70 4.21 -54.76
CA GLN A 791 18.73 5.15 -54.27
C GLN A 791 20.07 4.45 -53.98
N LEU A 792 20.07 3.24 -53.42
CA LEU A 792 21.28 2.46 -53.20
C LEU A 792 21.91 2.02 -54.52
N ASP A 793 21.12 1.63 -55.51
CA ASP A 793 21.61 1.23 -56.83
C ASP A 793 22.09 2.44 -57.65
N GLN A 794 21.46 3.62 -57.51
CA GLN A 794 22.00 4.89 -58.01
C GLN A 794 23.35 5.22 -57.37
N LEU A 795 23.47 5.15 -56.04
CA LEU A 795 24.73 5.39 -55.34
C LEU A 795 25.83 4.38 -55.75
N ARG A 796 25.48 3.12 -55.97
CA ARG A 796 26.39 2.11 -56.53
C ARG A 796 26.85 2.47 -57.94
N SER A 797 25.93 2.90 -58.81
CA SER A 797 26.28 3.32 -60.18
C SER A 797 27.20 4.55 -60.21
N LEU A 798 27.03 5.49 -59.27
CA LEU A 798 27.91 6.65 -59.11
C LEU A 798 29.28 6.25 -58.53
N LEU A 799 29.31 5.29 -57.61
CA LEU A 799 30.55 4.71 -57.10
C LEU A 799 31.31 4.01 -58.24
N GLU A 800 30.65 3.14 -59.00
CA GLU A 800 31.22 2.42 -60.14
C GLU A 800 31.71 3.37 -61.24
N GLN A 801 30.98 4.46 -61.53
CA GLN A 801 31.46 5.54 -62.39
C GLN A 801 32.71 6.22 -61.83
N SER A 802 32.75 6.53 -60.53
CA SER A 802 33.94 7.14 -59.91
C SER A 802 35.15 6.18 -59.86
N GLU A 803 34.92 4.88 -59.67
CA GLU A 803 35.95 3.85 -59.72
C GLU A 803 36.47 3.65 -61.16
N ALA A 804 35.58 3.70 -62.15
CA ALA A 804 35.97 3.68 -63.57
C ALA A 804 36.74 4.94 -63.98
N GLU A 805 36.34 6.14 -63.51
CA GLU A 805 37.09 7.38 -63.73
C GLU A 805 38.46 7.35 -63.04
N VAL A 806 38.56 6.79 -61.83
CA VAL A 806 39.84 6.58 -61.14
C VAL A 806 40.70 5.55 -61.86
N ALA A 807 40.13 4.45 -62.37
CA ALA A 807 40.86 3.46 -63.16
C ALA A 807 41.35 4.05 -64.49
N GLU A 808 40.53 4.84 -65.19
CA GLU A 808 40.93 5.53 -66.41
C GLU A 808 41.98 6.63 -66.12
N ALA A 809 41.89 7.32 -64.98
CA ALA A 809 42.90 8.27 -64.53
C ALA A 809 44.23 7.57 -64.16
N GLN A 810 44.18 6.39 -63.54
CA GLN A 810 45.35 5.55 -63.28
C GLN A 810 45.95 5.00 -64.59
N GLU A 811 45.14 4.62 -65.57
CA GLU A 811 45.63 4.20 -66.89
C GLU A 811 46.23 5.38 -67.66
N LYS A 812 45.64 6.57 -67.57
CA LYS A 812 46.19 7.84 -68.11
C LYS A 812 47.51 8.21 -67.43
N LEU A 813 47.62 8.04 -66.11
CA LEU A 813 48.89 8.20 -65.37
C LEU A 813 49.93 7.18 -65.82
N ALA A 814 49.59 5.89 -65.89
CA ALA A 814 50.52 4.85 -66.36
C ALA A 814 50.95 5.02 -67.83
N LYS A 815 50.08 5.57 -68.68
CA LYS A 815 50.43 6.00 -70.06
C LYS A 815 51.34 7.23 -70.03
N ALA A 816 51.04 8.25 -69.23
CA ALA A 816 51.88 9.44 -69.08
C ALA A 816 53.25 9.13 -68.47
N GLU A 817 53.35 8.16 -67.56
CA GLU A 817 54.62 7.66 -67.01
C GLU A 817 55.43 6.91 -68.08
N LYS A 818 54.81 6.02 -68.88
CA LYS A 818 55.46 5.39 -70.03
C LYS A 818 55.88 6.38 -71.11
N GLU A 819 55.08 7.42 -71.37
CA GLU A 819 55.43 8.53 -72.27
C GLU A 819 56.52 9.42 -71.68
N ALA A 820 56.60 9.60 -70.36
CA ALA A 820 57.69 10.31 -69.68
C ALA A 820 58.99 9.50 -69.68
N GLU A 821 58.94 8.17 -69.54
CA GLU A 821 60.08 7.27 -69.72
C GLU A 821 60.56 7.29 -71.18
N ALA A 822 59.66 7.21 -72.17
CA ALA A 822 59.99 7.37 -73.58
C ALA A 822 60.54 8.78 -73.89
N ALA A 823 60.01 9.83 -73.26
CA ALA A 823 60.52 11.19 -73.37
C ALA A 823 61.88 11.39 -72.68
N ASN A 824 62.21 10.63 -71.63
CA ASN A 824 63.54 10.61 -71.04
C ASN A 824 64.57 9.91 -71.95
N VAL A 825 64.19 8.79 -72.59
CA VAL A 825 65.00 8.17 -73.66
C VAL A 825 65.20 9.13 -74.84
N THR A 826 64.19 9.94 -75.17
CA THR A 826 64.29 10.95 -76.24
C THR A 826 65.06 12.21 -75.81
N ARG A 827 65.06 12.58 -74.52
CA ARG A 827 65.87 13.67 -73.96
C ARG A 827 67.36 13.37 -73.99
N MET A 828 67.76 12.10 -73.86
CA MET A 828 69.14 11.67 -74.09
C MET A 828 69.61 11.81 -75.55
N ALA A 829 68.71 12.14 -76.49
CA ALA A 829 69.02 12.30 -77.91
C ALA A 829 68.95 13.76 -78.42
N ASN A 830 68.76 14.77 -77.55
CA ASN A 830 68.63 16.17 -77.99
C ASN A 830 69.47 17.16 -77.17
N GLU A 831 70.79 16.97 -77.19
CA GLU A 831 71.81 17.85 -76.60
C GLU A 831 72.04 19.16 -77.40
N SER A 832 71.00 19.81 -77.95
CA SER A 832 71.20 20.89 -78.94
C SER A 832 70.29 22.12 -78.81
N SER A 833 69.98 22.56 -77.59
CA SER A 833 69.51 23.96 -77.34
C SER A 833 69.70 24.53 -75.91
N SER A 834 70.44 23.85 -75.02
CA SER A 834 70.54 24.21 -73.59
C SER A 834 71.50 25.38 -73.28
N THR A 835 71.23 26.58 -73.81
CA THR A 835 72.03 27.80 -73.53
C THR A 835 71.24 29.03 -73.05
N LYS A 836 69.90 28.97 -72.99
CA LYS A 836 69.06 30.05 -72.42
C LYS A 836 68.40 29.70 -71.07
N THR A 837 67.96 28.46 -70.87
CA THR A 837 67.32 28.02 -69.62
C THR A 837 68.29 27.87 -68.44
N GLN A 838 69.58 27.64 -68.69
CA GLN A 838 70.62 27.49 -67.65
C GLN A 838 70.77 28.74 -66.75
N ASN A 839 70.39 29.93 -67.25
CA ASN A 839 70.52 31.18 -66.50
C ASN A 839 69.24 31.53 -65.72
N GLU A 840 68.05 31.20 -66.25
CA GLU A 840 66.77 31.41 -65.56
C GLU A 840 66.56 30.46 -64.38
N ILE A 841 67.16 29.25 -64.42
CA ILE A 841 67.15 28.30 -63.30
C ILE A 841 67.97 28.83 -62.12
N LYS A 842 69.18 29.35 -62.35
CA LYS A 842 70.03 29.94 -61.29
C LYS A 842 69.39 31.15 -60.62
N GLU A 843 68.60 31.94 -61.34
CA GLU A 843 67.84 33.05 -60.76
C GLU A 843 66.65 32.56 -59.92
N ARG A 844 66.05 31.43 -60.30
CA ARG A 844 64.97 30.78 -59.52
C ARG A 844 65.50 30.09 -58.27
N ASP A 845 66.65 29.42 -58.33
CA ASP A 845 67.25 28.75 -57.17
C ASP A 845 67.68 29.77 -56.08
N ALA A 846 68.21 30.92 -56.49
CA ALA A 846 68.48 32.04 -55.58
C ALA A 846 67.20 32.60 -54.93
N LYS A 847 66.09 32.65 -55.67
CA LYS A 847 64.77 33.02 -55.13
C LYS A 847 64.23 31.95 -54.18
N ILE A 848 64.36 30.66 -54.48
CA ILE A 848 63.94 29.55 -53.61
C ILE A 848 64.69 29.59 -52.27
N ALA A 849 66.02 29.74 -52.30
CA ALA A 849 66.82 29.86 -51.07
C ALA A 849 66.41 31.09 -50.21
N SER A 850 66.06 32.21 -50.85
CA SER A 850 65.53 33.38 -50.13
C SER A 850 64.14 33.15 -49.54
N LEU A 851 63.28 32.39 -50.24
CA LEU A 851 61.94 32.05 -49.77
C LEU A 851 62.00 31.05 -48.61
N GLU A 852 62.85 30.03 -48.67
CA GLU A 852 63.07 29.07 -47.59
C GLU A 852 63.62 29.75 -46.31
N ALA A 853 64.48 30.75 -46.46
CA ALA A 853 64.92 31.59 -45.34
C ALA A 853 63.73 32.35 -44.72
N THR A 854 62.86 32.96 -45.54
CA THR A 854 61.64 33.63 -45.03
C THR A 854 60.61 32.66 -44.45
N VAL A 855 60.56 31.40 -44.91
CA VAL A 855 59.70 30.36 -44.33
C VAL A 855 60.19 29.96 -42.94
N LYS A 856 61.50 29.75 -42.74
CA LYS A 856 62.07 29.53 -41.39
C LYS A 856 61.90 30.74 -40.47
N GLU A 857 61.98 31.95 -41.02
CA GLU A 857 61.67 33.18 -40.26
C GLU A 857 60.17 33.29 -39.93
N ALA A 858 59.29 32.77 -40.79
CA ALA A 858 57.85 32.68 -40.52
C ALA A 858 57.50 31.56 -39.53
N GLU A 859 58.20 30.42 -39.56
CA GLU A 859 58.04 29.32 -38.60
C GLU A 859 58.50 29.71 -37.19
N THR A 860 59.64 30.41 -37.07
CA THR A 860 60.08 30.98 -35.79
C THR A 860 59.13 32.08 -35.28
N LYS A 861 58.56 32.89 -36.17
CA LYS A 861 57.47 33.83 -35.81
C LYS A 861 56.20 33.08 -35.39
N MET A 862 55.80 32.00 -36.07
CA MET A 862 54.67 31.15 -35.68
C MET A 862 54.89 30.49 -34.31
N ALA A 863 56.09 30.00 -34.02
CA ALA A 863 56.45 29.47 -32.70
C ALA A 863 56.41 30.54 -31.60
N SER A 864 56.85 31.77 -31.90
CA SER A 864 56.72 32.89 -30.97
C SER A 864 55.26 33.31 -30.77
N ILE A 865 54.42 33.22 -31.81
CA ILE A 865 52.99 33.55 -31.75
C ILE A 865 52.20 32.46 -30.99
N THR A 866 52.55 31.17 -31.13
CA THR A 866 51.91 30.10 -30.34
C THR A 866 52.32 30.14 -28.88
N SER A 867 53.59 30.47 -28.56
CA SER A 867 53.99 30.76 -27.17
C SER A 867 53.21 31.95 -26.59
N ASN A 868 53.09 33.06 -27.32
CA ASN A 868 52.29 34.22 -26.91
C ASN A 868 50.77 33.93 -26.87
N ALA A 869 50.29 32.93 -27.60
CA ALA A 869 48.90 32.46 -27.53
C ALA A 869 48.68 31.64 -26.25
N GLN A 870 49.57 30.69 -25.94
CA GLN A 870 49.51 29.91 -24.69
C GLN A 870 49.60 30.81 -23.44
N ASP A 871 50.44 31.84 -23.44
CA ASP A 871 50.51 32.84 -22.36
C ASP A 871 49.23 33.70 -22.25
N LYS A 872 48.51 33.92 -23.37
CA LYS A 872 47.22 34.61 -23.37
C LYS A 872 46.09 33.69 -22.93
N ASP A 873 46.10 32.41 -23.32
CA ASP A 873 45.14 31.41 -22.87
C ASP A 873 45.29 31.15 -21.36
N GLY A 874 46.53 31.11 -20.83
CA GLY A 874 46.77 31.04 -19.39
C GLY A 874 46.26 32.26 -18.61
N LYS A 875 46.24 33.45 -19.22
CA LYS A 875 45.64 34.67 -18.64
C LYS A 875 44.12 34.69 -18.80
N LEU A 876 43.59 34.20 -19.92
CA LEU A 876 42.16 34.01 -20.16
C LEU A 876 41.56 33.00 -19.19
N SER A 877 42.25 31.89 -18.92
CA SER A 877 41.83 30.90 -17.92
C SER A 877 41.69 31.51 -16.54
N LYS A 878 42.69 32.29 -16.08
CA LYS A 878 42.65 32.97 -14.77
C LYS A 878 41.58 34.06 -14.71
N ALA A 879 41.43 34.85 -15.78
CA ALA A 879 40.35 35.83 -15.88
C ALA A 879 38.97 35.15 -15.91
N ASN A 880 38.84 33.96 -16.52
CA ASN A 880 37.61 33.20 -16.56
C ASN A 880 37.29 32.54 -15.20
N GLU A 881 38.30 32.10 -14.45
CA GLU A 881 38.14 31.69 -13.04
C GLU A 881 37.69 32.88 -12.16
N GLU A 882 38.33 34.04 -12.28
CA GLU A 882 37.92 35.26 -11.56
C GLU A 882 36.50 35.72 -11.94
N VAL A 883 36.15 35.69 -13.24
CA VAL A 883 34.78 35.96 -13.70
C VAL A 883 33.82 34.93 -13.13
N SER A 884 34.15 33.63 -13.10
CA SER A 884 33.27 32.62 -12.49
C SER A 884 33.05 32.86 -10.99
N LEU A 885 34.09 33.25 -10.25
CA LEU A 885 34.01 33.59 -8.82
C LEU A 885 33.19 34.87 -8.59
N LEU A 886 33.29 35.86 -9.49
CA LEU A 886 32.46 37.07 -9.46
C LEU A 886 31.01 36.76 -9.85
N THR A 887 30.75 35.88 -10.82
CA THR A 887 29.40 35.43 -11.18
C THR A 887 28.75 34.66 -10.04
N ILE A 888 29.49 33.80 -9.32
CA ILE A 888 28.99 33.10 -8.12
C ILE A 888 28.66 34.10 -7.00
N LYS A 889 29.52 35.10 -6.77
CA LYS A 889 29.27 36.16 -5.76
C LYS A 889 28.08 37.06 -6.14
N LEU A 890 27.94 37.40 -7.42
CA LEU A 890 26.85 38.23 -7.93
C LEU A 890 25.52 37.45 -7.88
N ALA A 891 25.49 36.18 -8.28
CA ALA A 891 24.31 35.31 -8.13
C ALA A 891 23.92 35.09 -6.66
N ALA A 892 24.88 35.00 -5.74
CA ALA A 892 24.60 34.94 -4.30
C ALA A 892 24.02 36.26 -3.76
N ALA A 893 24.52 37.40 -4.23
CA ALA A 893 24.00 38.71 -3.87
C ALA A 893 22.61 38.98 -4.45
N GLU A 894 22.36 38.61 -5.71
CA GLU A 894 21.04 38.66 -6.35
C GLU A 894 20.04 37.75 -5.64
N LYS A 895 20.42 36.53 -5.25
CA LYS A 895 19.54 35.63 -4.49
C LYS A 895 19.17 36.23 -3.14
N ALA A 896 20.14 36.79 -2.41
CA ALA A 896 19.90 37.48 -1.14
C ALA A 896 19.05 38.75 -1.30
N ALA A 897 19.15 39.46 -2.43
CA ALA A 897 18.31 40.60 -2.75
C ALA A 897 16.87 40.17 -3.07
N VAL A 898 16.68 39.10 -3.86
CA VAL A 898 15.35 38.55 -4.17
C VAL A 898 14.67 37.97 -2.94
N GLU A 899 15.40 37.29 -2.04
CA GLU A 899 14.87 36.80 -0.76
C GLU A 899 14.37 37.97 0.11
N LYS A 900 15.14 39.06 0.22
CA LYS A 900 14.69 40.27 0.93
C LYS A 900 13.55 41.03 0.24
N GLN A 901 13.51 41.03 -1.09
CA GLN A 901 12.40 41.58 -1.87
C GLN A 901 11.10 40.81 -1.59
N GLN A 902 11.17 39.47 -1.59
CA GLN A 902 10.03 38.59 -1.28
C GLN A 902 9.58 38.73 0.18
N GLU A 903 10.52 38.88 1.13
CA GLU A 903 10.20 39.13 2.55
C GLU A 903 9.52 40.50 2.74
N ALA A 904 9.97 41.54 2.02
CA ALA A 904 9.35 42.86 2.03
C ALA A 904 7.96 42.86 1.39
N GLU A 905 7.78 42.16 0.27
CA GLU A 905 6.47 42.01 -0.39
C GLU A 905 5.49 41.20 0.48
N ALA A 906 5.96 40.14 1.16
CA ALA A 906 5.15 39.37 2.12
C ALA A 906 4.67 40.26 3.29
N LYS A 907 5.58 41.00 3.94
CA LYS A 907 5.21 41.95 5.00
C LYS A 907 4.29 43.07 4.50
N SER A 908 4.43 43.51 3.25
CA SER A 908 3.52 44.51 2.67
C SER A 908 2.10 43.96 2.41
N LYS A 909 1.95 42.65 2.18
CA LYS A 909 0.64 41.99 2.08
C LYS A 909 0.02 41.82 3.46
N GLU A 910 0.80 41.37 4.43
CA GLU A 910 0.35 41.25 5.83
C GLU A 910 -0.11 42.60 6.39
N VAL A 911 0.61 43.69 6.13
CA VAL A 911 0.18 45.05 6.50
C VAL A 911 -1.13 45.43 5.83
N LYS A 912 -1.33 45.13 4.54
CA LYS A 912 -2.60 45.40 3.83
C LYS A 912 -3.75 44.57 4.35
N GLU A 913 -3.55 43.29 4.62
CA GLU A 913 -4.57 42.42 5.22
C GLU A 913 -4.95 42.93 6.62
N LYS A 914 -4.00 43.48 7.38
CA LYS A 914 -4.24 44.14 8.68
C LYS A 914 -4.92 45.50 8.54
N GLU A 915 -4.60 46.31 7.53
CA GLU A 915 -5.32 47.56 7.23
C GLU A 915 -6.77 47.27 6.81
N GLU A 916 -7.01 46.28 5.95
CA GLU A 916 -8.37 45.84 5.62
C GLU A 916 -9.13 45.25 6.82
N GLU A 917 -8.44 44.55 7.73
CA GLU A 917 -9.03 44.03 8.97
C GLU A 917 -9.39 45.18 9.92
N ILE A 918 -8.54 46.21 10.03
CA ILE A 918 -8.82 47.45 10.76
C ILE A 918 -10.00 48.20 10.12
N ASP A 919 -10.09 48.29 8.80
CA ASP A 919 -11.22 48.92 8.11
C ASP A 919 -12.53 48.14 8.27
N ARG A 920 -12.48 46.80 8.27
CA ARG A 920 -13.63 45.94 8.63
C ARG A 920 -14.07 46.18 10.09
N PHE A 921 -13.13 46.28 11.04
CA PHE A 921 -13.45 46.63 12.43
C PHE A 921 -13.98 48.06 12.57
N ASN A 922 -13.46 49.04 11.81
CA ASN A 922 -13.97 50.41 11.80
C ASN A 922 -15.41 50.46 11.25
N MET A 923 -15.71 49.70 10.19
CA MET A 923 -17.07 49.57 9.66
C MET A 923 -18.01 48.96 10.70
N MET A 924 -17.60 47.87 11.35
CA MET A 924 -18.38 47.21 12.40
C MET A 924 -18.56 48.10 13.64
N LEU A 925 -17.59 48.94 13.99
CA LEU A 925 -17.69 49.92 15.09
C LEU A 925 -18.65 51.06 14.70
N VAL A 926 -18.69 51.48 13.43
CA VAL A 926 -19.70 52.41 12.91
C VAL A 926 -21.08 51.77 12.94
N GLU A 927 -21.24 50.52 12.48
CA GLU A 927 -22.51 49.77 12.53
C GLU A 927 -23.00 49.62 13.97
N LEU A 928 -22.18 49.08 14.89
CA LEU A 928 -22.51 48.96 16.31
C LEU A 928 -22.81 50.32 16.97
N LYS A 929 -22.17 51.41 16.53
CA LYS A 929 -22.49 52.76 17.01
C LYS A 929 -23.81 53.27 16.45
N THR A 930 -24.16 52.94 15.20
CA THR A 930 -25.48 53.23 14.66
C THR A 930 -26.57 52.39 15.33
N GLU A 931 -26.35 51.10 15.55
CA GLU A 931 -27.23 50.21 16.30
C GLU A 931 -27.38 50.67 17.75
N LEU A 932 -26.31 51.12 18.42
CA LEU A 932 -26.39 51.75 19.74
C LEU A 932 -27.28 53.00 19.69
N THR A 933 -27.13 53.87 18.70
CA THR A 933 -28.00 55.06 18.57
C THR A 933 -29.44 54.73 18.21
N ILE A 934 -29.68 53.68 17.42
CA ILE A 934 -31.01 53.20 17.05
C ILE A 934 -31.67 52.57 18.29
N ALA A 935 -30.99 51.65 18.97
CA ALA A 935 -31.44 51.06 20.22
C ALA A 935 -31.64 52.10 21.33
N GLN A 936 -30.83 53.15 21.39
CA GLN A 936 -31.01 54.27 22.34
C GLN A 936 -32.23 55.13 21.96
N ALA A 937 -32.46 55.38 20.66
CA ALA A 937 -33.67 56.07 20.18
C ALA A 937 -34.94 55.23 20.33
N GLU A 938 -34.85 53.90 20.19
CA GLU A 938 -35.92 52.94 20.45
C GLU A 938 -36.19 52.79 21.95
N LEU A 939 -35.16 52.86 22.80
CA LEU A 939 -35.30 52.88 24.26
C LEU A 939 -36.00 54.16 24.73
N ASP A 940 -35.59 55.32 24.21
CA ASP A 940 -36.25 56.60 24.50
C ASP A 940 -37.67 56.67 23.88
N GLY A 941 -37.88 56.08 22.70
CA GLY A 941 -39.20 55.93 22.06
C GLY A 941 -40.14 54.97 22.82
N ALA A 942 -39.61 53.89 23.40
CA ALA A 942 -40.33 52.97 24.26
C ALA A 942 -40.56 53.52 25.69
N TYR A 943 -39.91 54.62 26.07
CA TYR A 943 -40.06 55.26 27.38
C TYR A 943 -41.00 56.47 27.39
N GLY A 944 -42.20 56.30 26.83
CA GLY A 944 -43.31 57.25 26.98
C GLY A 944 -43.58 57.70 28.43
N SER A 945 -44.01 58.96 28.57
CA SER A 945 -44.21 59.74 29.81
C SER A 945 -44.36 58.95 31.12
N ARG A 946 -43.51 59.28 32.11
CA ARG A 946 -43.45 58.65 33.46
C ARG A 946 -44.79 58.61 34.23
N LYS A 947 -45.81 59.35 33.81
CA LYS A 947 -47.08 59.48 34.55
C LYS A 947 -48.12 58.40 34.24
N GLU A 948 -47.99 57.68 33.11
CA GLU A 948 -49.00 56.70 32.66
C GLU A 948 -48.63 55.23 32.93
N ARG A 949 -47.35 54.93 33.24
CA ARG A 949 -46.92 53.56 33.60
C ARG A 949 -47.09 53.20 35.08
N ALA A 950 -47.19 54.19 35.98
CA ALA A 950 -47.36 53.92 37.42
C ALA A 950 -48.73 53.31 37.76
N THR A 951 -49.77 53.55 36.95
CA THR A 951 -51.14 53.09 37.20
C THR A 951 -51.43 51.70 36.62
N GLN A 952 -50.76 51.29 35.54
CA GLN A 952 -50.94 49.97 34.94
C GLN A 952 -50.04 48.89 35.57
N ALA A 953 -48.86 49.26 36.09
CA ALA A 953 -47.94 48.32 36.75
C ALA A 953 -48.50 47.72 38.07
N ALA A 954 -49.49 48.37 38.69
CA ALA A 954 -50.13 47.89 39.92
C ALA A 954 -51.16 46.77 39.70
N ALA A 955 -51.56 46.48 38.46
CA ALA A 955 -52.69 45.59 38.15
C ALA A 955 -52.30 44.19 37.65
N VAL A 956 -51.01 43.89 37.45
CA VAL A 956 -50.53 42.66 36.77
C VAL A 956 -49.53 41.85 37.62
N GLN A 957 -49.55 42.00 38.96
CA GLN A 957 -48.62 41.27 39.84
C GLN A 957 -48.97 39.79 40.12
N ASN A 958 -50.13 39.30 39.70
CA ASN A 958 -50.62 37.94 40.04
C ASN A 958 -50.97 37.08 38.81
N ASN A 959 -50.00 36.85 37.91
CA ASN A 959 -50.10 35.81 36.88
C ASN A 959 -48.97 34.80 37.02
N VAL A 960 -49.33 33.52 37.19
CA VAL A 960 -48.38 32.40 37.42
C VAL A 960 -47.42 32.21 36.23
N GLU A 961 -47.90 32.48 35.01
CA GLU A 961 -47.10 32.42 33.78
C GLU A 961 -45.91 33.39 33.81
N LEU A 962 -46.06 34.60 34.37
CA LEU A 962 -44.94 35.54 34.52
C LEU A 962 -43.91 35.09 35.56
N THR A 963 -44.31 34.27 36.55
CA THR A 963 -43.34 33.64 37.47
C THR A 963 -42.64 32.45 36.82
N GLN A 964 -43.33 31.67 35.99
CA GLN A 964 -42.75 30.56 35.23
C GLN A 964 -41.74 31.07 34.19
N LEU A 965 -42.12 32.03 33.33
CA LEU A 965 -41.18 32.63 32.36
C LEU A 965 -39.97 33.28 33.04
N LYS A 966 -40.12 33.92 34.22
CA LYS A 966 -38.97 34.43 34.98
C LYS A 966 -38.05 33.31 35.46
N SER A 967 -38.60 32.18 35.91
CA SER A 967 -37.79 31.03 36.31
C SER A 967 -37.07 30.38 35.11
N GLU A 968 -37.70 30.34 33.94
CA GLU A 968 -37.06 29.84 32.71
C GLU A 968 -35.96 30.78 32.21
N VAL A 969 -36.17 32.10 32.26
CA VAL A 969 -35.15 33.09 31.88
C VAL A 969 -33.94 33.05 32.81
N GLU A 970 -34.13 32.96 34.13
CA GLU A 970 -32.99 32.79 35.05
C GLU A 970 -32.32 31.42 34.85
N ARG A 971 -33.07 30.33 34.62
CA ARG A 971 -32.49 29.01 34.29
C ARG A 971 -31.64 29.04 33.02
N LEU A 972 -32.13 29.66 31.94
CA LEU A 972 -31.40 29.82 30.68
C LEU A 972 -30.17 30.74 30.83
N LYS A 973 -30.25 31.75 31.70
CA LYS A 973 -29.15 32.66 32.02
C LYS A 973 -28.06 31.98 32.86
N ASP A 974 -28.45 31.11 33.80
CA ASP A 974 -27.52 30.25 34.53
C ASP A 974 -26.83 29.25 33.58
N GLU A 975 -27.57 28.58 32.69
CA GLU A 975 -27.04 27.69 31.64
C GLU A 975 -26.11 28.41 30.66
N LEU A 976 -26.45 29.65 30.27
CA LEU A 976 -25.57 30.47 29.43
C LEU A 976 -24.30 30.87 30.21
N SER A 977 -24.40 31.16 31.51
CA SER A 977 -23.24 31.50 32.34
C SER A 977 -22.33 30.30 32.63
N SER A 978 -22.87 29.08 32.72
CA SER A 978 -22.08 27.86 32.90
C SER A 978 -21.37 27.49 31.60
N THR A 979 -22.07 27.54 30.46
CA THR A 979 -21.44 27.28 29.15
C THR A 979 -20.38 28.32 28.79
N LEU A 980 -20.56 29.60 29.15
CA LEU A 980 -19.52 30.63 28.99
C LEU A 980 -18.28 30.30 29.84
N LYS A 981 -18.45 29.89 31.10
CA LYS A 981 -17.35 29.44 31.97
C LYS A 981 -16.67 28.17 31.47
N GLU A 982 -17.42 27.23 30.89
CA GLU A 982 -16.84 26.04 30.25
C GLU A 982 -15.98 26.43 29.04
N LEU A 983 -16.42 27.39 28.21
CA LEU A 983 -15.61 27.92 27.12
C LEU A 983 -14.38 28.71 27.61
N GLU A 984 -14.48 29.48 28.68
CA GLU A 984 -13.32 30.14 29.33
C GLU A 984 -12.32 29.11 29.86
N ASN A 985 -12.78 28.02 30.49
CA ASN A 985 -11.91 26.94 30.96
C ASN A 985 -11.25 26.19 29.80
N ILE A 986 -12.00 25.81 28.76
CA ILE A 986 -11.47 25.12 27.57
C ILE A 986 -10.43 25.99 26.85
N THR A 987 -10.68 27.31 26.72
CA THR A 987 -9.70 28.23 26.11
C THR A 987 -8.45 28.40 26.99
N ALA A 988 -8.59 28.48 28.32
CA ALA A 988 -7.45 28.51 29.24
C ALA A 988 -6.63 27.21 29.20
N GLU A 989 -7.27 26.04 29.16
CA GLU A 989 -6.62 24.74 28.99
C GLU A 989 -5.90 24.63 27.64
N THR A 990 -6.52 25.13 26.56
CA THR A 990 -5.91 25.18 25.21
C THR A 990 -4.65 26.05 25.21
N ILE A 991 -4.70 27.24 25.81
CA ILE A 991 -3.53 28.14 25.92
C ILE A 991 -2.41 27.50 26.75
N ASN A 992 -2.73 26.76 27.80
CA ASN A 992 -1.73 26.05 28.60
C ASN A 992 -1.11 24.88 27.81
N ALA A 993 -1.90 24.11 27.07
CA ALA A 993 -1.40 23.04 26.20
C ALA A 993 -0.50 23.58 25.07
N GLU A 994 -0.82 24.74 24.49
CA GLU A 994 0.05 25.42 23.51
C GLU A 994 1.38 25.88 24.13
N ARG A 995 1.38 26.35 25.38
CA ARG A 995 2.62 26.70 26.11
C ARG A 995 3.48 25.48 26.40
N GLU A 996 2.89 24.39 26.88
CA GLU A 996 3.63 23.14 27.10
C GLU A 996 4.20 22.58 25.79
N LYS A 997 3.46 22.68 24.68
CA LYS A 997 3.95 22.34 23.35
C LYS A 997 5.15 23.21 22.95
N PHE A 998 5.09 24.53 23.16
CA PHE A 998 6.19 25.44 22.87
C PHE A 998 7.44 25.12 23.71
N ASP A 999 7.28 24.82 25.00
CA ASP A 999 8.38 24.41 25.89
C ASP A 999 9.02 23.07 25.46
N VAL A 1000 8.23 22.15 24.88
CA VAL A 1000 8.73 20.88 24.32
C VAL A 1000 9.43 21.12 22.98
N GLU A 1001 8.92 22.01 22.13
CA GLU A 1001 9.56 22.41 20.87
C GLU A 1001 10.90 23.11 21.13
N SER A 1002 10.98 24.04 22.09
CA SER A 1002 12.25 24.66 22.51
C SER A 1002 13.28 23.63 23.01
N LYS A 1003 12.86 22.64 23.81
CA LYS A 1003 13.75 21.56 24.28
C LYS A 1003 14.18 20.64 23.15
N LEU A 1004 13.35 20.47 22.11
CA LEU A 1004 13.70 19.71 20.92
C LEU A 1004 14.75 20.46 20.09
N ASP A 1005 14.61 21.78 19.93
CA ASP A 1005 15.59 22.60 19.22
C ASP A 1005 16.94 22.64 19.94
N ASP A 1006 16.97 22.76 21.28
CA ASP A 1006 18.20 22.62 22.07
C ASP A 1006 18.85 21.23 21.91
N ALA A 1007 18.04 20.17 21.87
CA ALA A 1007 18.52 18.81 21.63
C ALA A 1007 19.05 18.61 20.19
N LEU A 1008 18.48 19.30 19.20
CA LEU A 1008 18.98 19.30 17.82
C LEU A 1008 20.26 20.13 17.68
N ALA A 1009 20.37 21.26 18.37
CA ALA A 1009 21.58 22.08 18.41
C ALA A 1009 22.75 21.30 19.02
N THR A 1010 22.56 20.67 20.19
CA THR A 1010 23.58 19.81 20.82
C THR A 1010 23.93 18.60 19.98
N LYS A 1011 22.95 17.96 19.32
CA LYS A 1011 23.21 16.88 18.33
C LYS A 1011 24.09 17.36 17.17
N SER A 1012 23.81 18.53 16.59
CA SER A 1012 24.61 19.05 15.47
C SER A 1012 26.06 19.37 15.88
N SER A 1013 26.27 19.84 17.11
CA SER A 1013 27.61 20.03 17.69
C SER A 1013 28.36 18.71 17.79
N LEU A 1014 27.72 17.66 18.33
CA LEU A 1014 28.32 16.33 18.46
C LEU A 1014 28.58 15.67 17.09
N GLU A 1015 27.71 15.85 16.10
CA GLU A 1015 27.97 15.39 14.73
C GLU A 1015 29.16 16.11 14.08
N GLY A 1016 29.35 17.40 14.38
CA GLY A 1016 30.54 18.17 13.99
C GLY A 1016 31.82 17.67 14.67
N GLU A 1017 31.79 17.38 15.97
CA GLU A 1017 32.92 16.79 16.70
C GLU A 1017 33.30 15.41 16.13
N VAL A 1018 32.32 14.53 15.89
CA VAL A 1018 32.54 13.21 15.29
C VAL A 1018 33.10 13.32 13.86
N ALA A 1019 32.65 14.29 13.06
CA ALA A 1019 33.26 14.55 11.75
C ALA A 1019 34.73 14.98 11.88
N SER A 1020 35.04 15.89 12.80
CA SER A 1020 36.42 16.35 13.01
C SER A 1020 37.37 15.24 13.50
N LEU A 1021 36.88 14.33 14.35
CA LEU A 1021 37.64 13.16 14.82
C LEU A 1021 37.85 12.15 13.69
N LYS A 1022 36.88 12.00 12.79
CA LYS A 1022 37.02 11.15 11.60
C LYS A 1022 38.05 11.72 10.63
N ASP A 1023 38.01 13.01 10.35
CA ASP A 1023 39.00 13.67 9.47
C ASP A 1023 40.43 13.57 10.04
N GLN A 1024 40.58 13.66 11.37
CA GLN A 1024 41.86 13.41 12.05
C GLN A 1024 42.33 11.96 11.88
N LEU A 1025 41.44 10.99 12.05
CA LEU A 1025 41.77 9.57 11.87
C LEU A 1025 42.14 9.24 10.42
N ASP A 1026 41.38 9.76 9.44
CA ASP A 1026 41.67 9.56 8.02
C ASP A 1026 42.99 10.25 7.62
N ALA A 1027 43.32 11.41 8.19
CA ALA A 1027 44.64 12.04 8.03
C ALA A 1027 45.78 11.21 8.64
N GLU A 1028 45.58 10.56 9.79
CA GLU A 1028 46.56 9.65 10.38
C GLU A 1028 46.73 8.34 9.57
N VAL A 1029 45.64 7.82 8.98
CA VAL A 1029 45.67 6.69 8.05
C VAL A 1029 46.42 7.05 6.75
N LEU A 1030 46.24 8.26 6.22
CA LEU A 1030 47.02 8.74 5.06
C LEU A 1030 48.50 8.95 5.41
N ASN A 1031 48.80 9.46 6.61
CA ASN A 1031 50.17 9.61 7.10
C ASN A 1031 50.86 8.25 7.33
N SER A 1032 50.16 7.23 7.83
CA SER A 1032 50.71 5.88 7.97
C SER A 1032 50.89 5.18 6.61
N ARG A 1033 49.95 5.35 5.67
CA ARG A 1033 50.10 4.84 4.29
C ARG A 1033 51.27 5.48 3.53
N SER A 1034 51.48 6.79 3.65
CA SER A 1034 52.63 7.45 3.01
C SER A 1034 53.96 7.03 3.63
N LYS A 1035 54.02 6.78 4.94
CA LYS A 1035 55.18 6.15 5.60
C LYS A 1035 55.43 4.73 5.09
N MET A 1036 54.40 3.90 4.97
CA MET A 1036 54.50 2.57 4.35
C MET A 1036 55.00 2.64 2.91
N SER A 1037 54.50 3.57 2.10
CA SER A 1037 54.97 3.75 0.71
C SER A 1037 56.44 4.12 0.63
N LYS A 1038 56.93 4.99 1.53
CA LYS A 1038 58.36 5.36 1.59
C LYS A 1038 59.23 4.19 2.03
N LEU A 1039 58.80 3.42 3.03
CA LEU A 1039 59.51 2.21 3.46
C LEU A 1039 59.53 1.12 2.36
N GLN A 1040 58.46 1.03 1.56
CA GLN A 1040 58.40 0.16 0.39
C GLN A 1040 59.39 0.62 -0.70
N GLU A 1041 59.43 1.92 -0.99
CA GLU A 1041 60.34 2.53 -1.98
C GLU A 1041 61.82 2.42 -1.56
N GLU A 1042 62.13 2.60 -0.27
CA GLU A 1042 63.47 2.35 0.29
C GLU A 1042 63.86 0.86 0.19
N LEU A 1043 62.93 -0.06 0.44
CA LEU A 1043 63.16 -1.50 0.35
C LEU A 1043 63.34 -1.97 -1.11
N ASP A 1044 62.61 -1.38 -2.06
CA ASP A 1044 62.77 -1.66 -3.49
C ASP A 1044 64.06 -1.00 -4.05
N ALA A 1045 64.46 0.16 -3.54
CA ALA A 1045 65.75 0.78 -3.85
C ALA A 1045 66.95 -0.04 -3.34
N GLU A 1046 66.85 -0.67 -2.17
CA GLU A 1046 67.87 -1.64 -1.71
C GLU A 1046 67.87 -2.93 -2.56
N ARG A 1047 66.70 -3.44 -2.95
CA ARG A 1047 66.60 -4.63 -3.82
C ARG A 1047 67.20 -4.42 -5.22
N LEU A 1048 67.13 -3.20 -5.75
CA LEU A 1048 67.74 -2.82 -7.03
C LEU A 1048 69.28 -2.69 -6.98
N LYS A 1049 69.93 -2.83 -5.82
CA LYS A 1049 71.37 -2.59 -5.63
C LYS A 1049 72.25 -3.84 -5.62
N VAL A 1050 71.77 -5.00 -6.11
CA VAL A 1050 72.47 -6.29 -5.97
C VAL A 1050 72.65 -7.03 -7.30
N THR A 1051 73.85 -6.96 -7.92
CA THR A 1051 74.47 -8.01 -8.76
C THR A 1051 75.97 -7.70 -9.04
N PRO A 1052 76.82 -8.67 -9.46
CA PRO A 1052 77.68 -9.39 -8.51
C PRO A 1052 79.20 -9.21 -8.74
N GLY A 1053 80.01 -9.47 -7.70
CA GLY A 1053 81.47 -9.49 -7.81
C GLY A 1053 82.13 -9.98 -6.51
N ALA A 1054 83.20 -10.79 -6.61
CA ALA A 1054 83.70 -11.60 -5.50
C ALA A 1054 84.86 -10.98 -4.69
N GLY A 1055 84.91 -11.32 -3.40
CA GLY A 1055 86.17 -11.63 -2.71
C GLY A 1055 86.86 -10.56 -1.84
N ALA A 1056 86.44 -10.45 -0.57
CA ALA A 1056 87.33 -10.25 0.59
C ALA A 1056 86.56 -10.44 1.91
N ARG A 1057 87.14 -11.12 2.90
CA ARG A 1057 86.51 -11.33 4.23
C ARG A 1057 86.91 -10.23 5.22
N GLY A 1058 85.95 -9.75 6.01
CA GLY A 1058 86.19 -9.17 7.33
C GLY A 1058 86.01 -7.65 7.49
N ALA A 1059 84.76 -7.17 7.48
CA ALA A 1059 84.39 -5.86 8.06
C ALA A 1059 82.89 -5.68 8.34
N GLY A 1060 81.99 -6.30 7.56
CA GLY A 1060 80.55 -5.95 7.57
C GLY A 1060 79.68 -6.49 8.73
N ALA A 1061 80.17 -7.44 9.54
CA ALA A 1061 79.33 -8.11 10.54
C ALA A 1061 79.09 -7.29 11.82
N THR A 1062 79.97 -6.33 12.14
CA THR A 1062 79.89 -5.54 13.38
C THR A 1062 78.85 -4.41 13.28
N MET A 1063 78.86 -3.63 12.18
CA MET A 1063 77.92 -2.52 11.98
C MET A 1063 76.44 -2.95 11.97
N LEU A 1064 76.11 -4.07 11.32
CA LEU A 1064 74.74 -4.61 11.33
C LEU A 1064 74.29 -5.02 12.75
N SER A 1065 75.22 -5.50 13.59
CA SER A 1065 74.90 -5.83 15.00
C SER A 1065 74.68 -4.59 15.87
N GLU A 1066 75.34 -3.47 15.55
CA GLU A 1066 75.14 -2.19 16.24
C GLU A 1066 73.84 -1.52 15.82
N GLN A 1067 73.52 -1.51 14.51
CA GLN A 1067 72.24 -1.01 14.01
C GLN A 1067 71.06 -1.82 14.58
N PHE A 1068 71.12 -3.16 14.59
CA PHE A 1068 70.07 -3.98 15.19
C PHE A 1068 69.93 -3.78 16.72
N ARG A 1069 71.03 -3.45 17.42
CA ARG A 1069 70.99 -3.06 18.85
C ARG A 1069 70.49 -1.63 19.06
N ALA A 1070 70.63 -0.73 18.09
CA ALA A 1070 70.08 0.62 18.14
C ALA A 1070 68.56 0.56 17.99
N THR A 1071 68.05 -0.09 16.94
CA THR A 1071 66.61 -0.25 16.70
C THR A 1071 65.91 -0.98 17.85
N MET A 1072 66.51 -2.05 18.40
CA MET A 1072 65.96 -2.75 19.57
C MET A 1072 65.96 -1.90 20.87
N ARG A 1073 66.76 -0.82 20.96
CA ARG A 1073 66.66 0.14 22.07
C ARG A 1073 65.59 1.19 21.83
N GLU A 1074 65.43 1.66 20.60
CA GLU A 1074 64.35 2.58 20.22
C GLU A 1074 62.98 1.92 20.36
N GLU A 1075 62.81 0.69 19.86
CA GLU A 1075 61.60 -0.13 20.06
C GLU A 1075 61.27 -0.27 21.56
N ARG A 1076 62.26 -0.64 22.40
CA ARG A 1076 62.05 -0.75 23.85
C ARG A 1076 61.71 0.58 24.52
N LYS A 1077 62.27 1.70 24.05
CA LYS A 1077 61.94 3.04 24.57
C LYS A 1077 60.51 3.42 24.18
N LYS A 1078 60.12 3.13 22.94
CA LYS A 1078 58.76 3.37 22.42
C LYS A 1078 57.72 2.53 23.18
N PHE A 1079 57.97 1.24 23.39
CA PHE A 1079 57.13 0.41 24.27
C PHE A 1079 57.03 0.95 25.72
N GLN A 1080 58.08 1.56 26.26
CA GLN A 1080 57.99 2.22 27.58
C GLN A 1080 57.22 3.54 27.55
N GLU A 1081 57.23 4.27 26.44
CA GLU A 1081 56.47 5.50 26.24
C GLU A 1081 54.98 5.18 26.04
N ASP A 1082 54.65 4.21 25.19
CA ASP A 1082 53.28 3.70 24.99
C ASP A 1082 52.67 3.18 26.30
N LEU A 1083 53.44 2.42 27.11
CA LEU A 1083 52.97 1.89 28.39
C LEU A 1083 52.79 2.99 29.46
N LYS A 1084 53.60 4.05 29.43
CA LYS A 1084 53.35 5.26 30.25
C LYS A 1084 52.12 6.01 29.78
N GLU A 1085 51.87 6.09 28.48
CA GLU A 1085 50.70 6.79 27.93
C GLU A 1085 49.40 6.02 28.22
N GLU A 1086 49.42 4.69 28.15
CA GLU A 1086 48.30 3.83 28.54
C GLU A 1086 48.02 3.94 30.05
N GLN A 1087 49.05 3.98 30.89
CA GLN A 1087 48.90 4.29 32.33
C GLN A 1087 48.37 5.72 32.58
N ALA A 1088 48.75 6.71 31.77
CA ALA A 1088 48.22 8.07 31.88
C ALA A 1088 46.74 8.15 31.45
N LYS A 1089 46.35 7.41 30.40
CA LYS A 1089 44.97 7.25 29.97
C LYS A 1089 44.12 6.55 31.04
N ARG A 1090 44.64 5.50 31.69
CA ARG A 1090 43.98 4.86 32.85
C ARG A 1090 43.80 5.82 34.03
N ARG A 1091 44.82 6.61 34.38
CA ARG A 1091 44.69 7.61 35.46
C ARG A 1091 43.64 8.68 35.15
N ARG A 1092 43.53 9.14 33.90
CA ARG A 1092 42.45 10.07 33.50
C ARG A 1092 41.07 9.43 33.64
N LEU A 1093 40.90 8.18 33.21
CA LEU A 1093 39.65 7.44 33.38
C LEU A 1093 39.33 7.16 34.87
N GLU A 1094 40.34 6.92 35.71
CA GLU A 1094 40.18 6.79 37.17
C GLU A 1094 39.81 8.13 37.83
N GLU A 1095 40.38 9.25 37.37
CA GLU A 1095 39.99 10.60 37.81
C GLU A 1095 38.57 10.97 37.36
N GLU A 1096 38.15 10.57 36.16
CA GLU A 1096 36.77 10.70 35.69
C GLU A 1096 35.81 9.82 36.48
N LEU A 1097 36.17 8.55 36.75
CA LEU A 1097 35.42 7.68 37.66
C LEU A 1097 35.34 8.23 39.09
N GLN A 1098 36.40 8.87 39.60
CA GLN A 1098 36.37 9.57 40.89
C GLN A 1098 35.50 10.83 40.84
N LYS A 1099 35.48 11.57 39.73
CA LYS A 1099 34.54 12.69 39.53
C LYS A 1099 33.10 12.19 39.50
N PHE A 1100 32.79 11.12 38.77
CA PHE A 1100 31.48 10.47 38.76
C PHE A 1100 31.06 9.93 40.14
N ARG A 1101 32.00 9.33 40.89
CA ARG A 1101 31.79 8.93 42.30
C ARG A 1101 31.71 10.09 43.30
N LYS A 1102 32.15 11.31 42.92
CA LYS A 1102 31.95 12.53 43.72
C LYS A 1102 30.65 13.26 43.36
N SER A 1103 30.21 13.21 42.10
CA SER A 1103 28.92 13.76 41.67
C SER A 1103 27.75 12.89 42.12
N GLN A 1104 27.94 11.57 42.25
CA GLN A 1104 27.12 10.72 43.10
C GLN A 1104 27.49 10.96 44.57
N GLY A 1105 26.94 12.03 45.17
CA GLY A 1105 27.10 12.33 46.59
C GLY A 1105 26.66 11.17 47.49
N PRO A 1106 27.08 11.13 48.77
CA PRO A 1106 26.93 9.96 49.62
C PRO A 1106 25.46 9.69 49.99
N GLY A 1107 24.81 8.82 49.20
CA GLY A 1107 23.54 8.21 49.54
C GLY A 1107 23.67 7.42 50.84
N ARG A 1108 23.03 7.89 51.91
CA ARG A 1108 22.99 7.19 53.20
C ARG A 1108 22.23 5.88 53.04
N SER A 1109 22.92 4.75 53.16
CA SER A 1109 22.27 3.46 53.41
C SER A 1109 21.76 3.41 54.86
N PRO A 1110 20.47 3.12 55.10
CA PRO A 1110 20.00 2.71 56.41
C PRO A 1110 20.40 1.24 56.67
N LEU A 1111 20.49 0.87 57.96
CA LEU A 1111 20.73 -0.47 58.55
C LEU A 1111 22.15 -0.77 59.08
N SER A 1112 22.44 -0.18 60.23
CA SER A 1112 23.28 -0.74 61.31
C SER A 1112 22.76 -0.13 62.64
N PRO A 1113 22.75 -0.87 63.76
CA PRO A 1113 21.50 -1.02 64.51
C PRO A 1113 21.20 0.06 65.56
N ARG A 1114 19.91 0.39 65.69
CA ARG A 1114 19.24 0.53 66.99
C ARG A 1114 17.76 0.22 66.88
#